data_AF-A0A837EL39-F1
#
_entry.id   AF-A0A837EL39-F1
#
_cell.length_a   1.000
_cell.length_b   1.000
_cell.length_c   1.000
_cell.angle_alpha   90.00
_cell.angle_beta   90.00
_cell.angle_gamma   90.00
#
_symmetry.space_group_name_H-M   'P 1'
#
loop_
_entity.id
_entity.type
_entity.pdbx_description
1 polymer ?
#
loop_
_entity_poly.entity_id
_entity_poly.type
_entity_poly.pdbx_seq_one_letter_code
_entity_poly.pdbx_strand_id
1 'polypeptide(L)'
;MSNKSRHRRLLFMMGLVLFSLLGSIWISSNNGMTVYADSKTNITQNGTGTGTVINQQEEPQVSTVNSNTTDNTSSSDDQTSQKQVTNTEAQPRAPADNNQPVQEDRNYISNSQYSTSNSGANTNQGPSVNSISKSNSSPSAYNKGTSVDITISNSKLTTNSIEGGFGTTEFKFDFSVPDSAKSGDTTTISLPDQLDFQRSQKFNIYAPDGKTVVATAVIDKPSKSLVLTYTDYVDSHDSISGHIDMQVTAATSEVNKEETIPAEIKINGHTVTIDSSGIKHRPSRGDTATDFWKYGYVDYDKNEVVYHVNINASMQSVSNVVISDSLVSDGFSYVPGSFSISKGNWERNSENYWTLSNPQDVTNQYNIDINSSNSAYTVKLGNISEGYAIVYRVKSNHPLLNGEQVVNNVNYESNKKVINSSKNTVYYQGASGKANGYNHSLTINKEDESGAPLANAVFSVIRKSTNGVVGTITTGPDGKGTIYGLLKDDYIIRETSAPSGYTLAKDVTVSADSFDSKGATATITDKKAVTTVSGTKTWKDNDDQDGKRPDSIKVNLLANGKVVQSKTVKASDNWKYSFTNLPEFENGQKITYTVTEDAVAGYTSTIDGYNITNNHTPATVKVSGTKTWNDNNNQDGIRPSSITVNLLANGRQVASKTVSASDNWQYSFDNLAAYANGQKITYTVTENAVAGYTSTVDGYNVTNNHTPATVKVSGTKTWNDNNNQDGIRPSSITVNLLANGRQVASKTVSASDNWQYSFDNLAAYANGQKITYTVTENAVAGYTSTVDGYNVTNNHTPATVKVSGTKTWNDNNNQDGIRPSSITVNLLANGRQVASKTVSASDNWQYSFDNLAAYANGQKITYTVTENAVAGYTSTVDGYNVTNNHTPATVKVSGTKTWNDNNNQDGIRPSSITVNLLANGRQVASKTVSASDNWQYSFDNLAAYANGQKITYTVTENAVAGYTSTVDGYNITNTHNPTTPKKPQVPNSPTTPKEPQVPNNGNKVIPKAYTQGKTYEKTGKLPQTGNESSMGMMLIGLVTLLLSLGLVVISRFTI
;
A
#
# COMPACT_ATOMS: atom_id res chain seq x y z
N MET A 1 -43.81 -46.70 1.85
CA MET A 1 -43.40 -47.35 0.57
C MET A 1 -42.32 -46.45 -0.03
N SER A 2 -41.04 -46.86 -0.10
CA SER A 2 -40.41 -47.69 -1.16
C SER A 2 -40.27 -46.91 -2.49
N ASN A 3 -39.08 -46.72 -3.12
CA ASN A 3 -37.71 -47.16 -2.79
C ASN A 3 -36.60 -46.21 -3.36
N LYS A 4 -35.32 -46.60 -3.28
CA LYS A 4 -34.10 -45.77 -3.48
C LYS A 4 -33.51 -45.70 -4.92
N SER A 5 -32.72 -44.64 -5.14
CA SER A 5 -31.39 -44.60 -5.81
C SER A 5 -31.22 -44.63 -7.36
N ARG A 6 -30.72 -43.49 -7.88
CA ARG A 6 -29.52 -43.27 -8.77
C ARG A 6 -28.88 -44.49 -9.48
N HIS A 7 -28.42 -44.30 -10.74
CA HIS A 7 -26.97 -44.35 -11.13
C HIS A 7 -26.63 -44.08 -12.63
N ARG A 8 -25.63 -43.19 -12.90
CA ARG A 8 -24.58 -43.20 -13.99
C ARG A 8 -25.02 -43.33 -15.48
N ARG A 9 -24.21 -43.11 -16.55
CA ARG A 9 -22.86 -42.53 -16.85
C ARG A 9 -22.91 -42.06 -18.34
N LEU A 10 -22.42 -40.88 -18.72
CA LEU A 10 -21.10 -40.59 -19.35
C LEU A 10 -20.92 -40.91 -20.87
N LEU A 11 -20.47 -39.88 -21.61
CA LEU A 11 -19.64 -39.88 -22.85
C LEU A 11 -20.28 -39.87 -24.28
N PHE A 12 -19.66 -39.00 -25.10
CA PHE A 12 -19.44 -39.01 -26.57
C PHE A 12 -20.47 -38.48 -27.62
N MET A 13 -19.96 -37.44 -28.33
CA MET A 13 -19.87 -37.26 -29.80
C MET A 13 -20.93 -36.47 -30.59
N MET A 14 -20.41 -35.81 -31.64
CA MET A 14 -21.14 -35.05 -32.65
C MET A 14 -21.81 -35.98 -33.68
N GLY A 15 -22.96 -35.57 -34.23
CA GLY A 15 -23.61 -36.26 -35.35
C GLY A 15 -24.55 -35.31 -36.09
N LEU A 16 -24.21 -34.96 -37.34
CA LEU A 16 -24.90 -33.95 -38.15
C LEU A 16 -25.52 -34.66 -39.37
N VAL A 17 -26.86 -34.74 -39.43
CA VAL A 17 -27.62 -35.25 -40.59
C VAL A 17 -28.91 -34.44 -40.78
N LEU A 18 -29.19 -34.01 -42.01
CA LEU A 18 -30.47 -33.45 -42.46
C LEU A 18 -31.31 -34.51 -43.19
N PHE A 19 -32.63 -34.30 -43.28
CA PHE A 19 -33.56 -34.51 -44.42
C PHE A 19 -35.00 -34.56 -43.82
N SER A 20 -35.97 -33.66 -44.01
CA SER A 20 -36.39 -32.70 -45.07
C SER A 20 -37.36 -33.26 -46.14
N LEU A 21 -38.67 -33.04 -45.94
CA LEU A 21 -39.77 -33.06 -46.93
C LEU A 21 -41.03 -32.50 -46.23
N LEU A 22 -42.03 -31.88 -46.88
CA LEU A 22 -42.05 -30.86 -47.95
C LEU A 22 -43.50 -30.34 -48.08
N GLY A 23 -43.74 -29.07 -48.39
CA GLY A 23 -45.10 -28.52 -48.51
C GLY A 23 -45.15 -27.02 -48.78
N SER A 24 -45.15 -26.64 -50.06
CA SER A 24 -45.13 -25.24 -50.54
C SER A 24 -46.47 -24.50 -50.32
N ILE A 25 -46.52 -23.17 -50.35
CA ILE A 25 -46.64 -22.33 -51.58
C ILE A 25 -45.96 -20.93 -51.40
N TRP A 26 -45.67 -20.23 -52.50
CA TRP A 26 -44.71 -19.09 -52.64
C TRP A 26 -45.36 -17.92 -53.44
N ILE A 27 -44.84 -16.68 -53.61
CA ILE A 27 -43.48 -16.11 -53.46
C ILE A 27 -43.39 -15.17 -52.22
N SER A 28 -43.10 -13.85 -52.19
CA SER A 28 -42.68 -12.79 -53.14
C SER A 28 -42.17 -11.56 -52.34
N SER A 29 -41.18 -10.73 -52.74
CA SER A 29 -40.09 -10.89 -53.72
C SER A 29 -39.02 -9.78 -53.53
N ASN A 30 -37.74 -10.15 -53.66
CA ASN A 30 -36.54 -9.30 -53.91
C ASN A 30 -36.08 -8.22 -52.89
N ASN A 31 -35.10 -8.61 -52.06
CA ASN A 31 -33.70 -8.13 -52.05
C ASN A 31 -33.35 -6.67 -52.41
N GLY A 32 -32.56 -6.02 -51.54
CA GLY A 32 -31.70 -4.86 -51.85
C GLY A 32 -30.66 -4.65 -50.74
N MET A 33 -29.42 -4.29 -51.08
CA MET A 33 -28.29 -4.20 -50.12
C MET A 33 -27.43 -2.93 -50.32
N THR A 34 -26.74 -2.51 -49.26
CA THR A 34 -25.51 -1.65 -49.22
C THR A 34 -25.51 -0.19 -49.72
N VAL A 35 -25.25 0.72 -48.77
CA VAL A 35 -24.20 1.78 -48.76
C VAL A 35 -24.12 2.81 -49.90
N TYR A 36 -24.40 4.10 -49.60
CA TYR A 36 -23.38 5.18 -49.56
C TYR A 36 -23.91 6.44 -48.79
N ALA A 37 -23.18 7.57 -48.84
CA ALA A 37 -23.27 8.72 -47.92
C ALA A 37 -23.53 10.08 -48.61
N ASP A 38 -23.25 11.19 -47.91
CA ASP A 38 -23.44 12.62 -48.28
C ASP A 38 -24.92 13.12 -48.19
N SER A 39 -25.25 14.39 -47.93
CA SER A 39 -24.44 15.60 -47.76
C SER A 39 -25.10 16.67 -46.85
N LYS A 40 -24.32 17.68 -46.43
CA LYS A 40 -24.60 19.13 -46.18
C LYS A 40 -26.08 19.57 -45.96
N THR A 41 -26.39 20.50 -45.04
CA THR A 41 -25.92 21.92 -45.02
C THR A 41 -25.92 22.61 -43.64
N ASN A 42 -25.38 23.83 -43.58
CA ASN A 42 -25.27 24.75 -42.42
C ASN A 42 -26.35 25.88 -42.45
N ILE A 43 -26.23 26.85 -41.50
CA ILE A 43 -26.81 28.23 -41.50
C ILE A 43 -28.29 28.28 -41.00
N THR A 44 -28.84 29.29 -40.30
CA THR A 44 -28.40 30.64 -39.79
C THR A 44 -28.24 30.64 -38.23
N GLN A 45 -28.46 31.75 -37.49
CA GLN A 45 -27.55 32.91 -37.24
C GLN A 45 -28.29 33.99 -36.37
N ASN A 46 -27.54 34.79 -35.58
CA ASN A 46 -27.98 35.99 -34.83
C ASN A 46 -28.82 35.71 -33.56
N GLY A 47 -28.86 36.54 -32.51
CA GLY A 47 -28.32 37.89 -32.25
C GLY A 47 -29.33 38.65 -31.35
N THR A 48 -29.01 39.63 -30.50
CA THR A 48 -27.86 40.56 -30.42
C THR A 48 -27.70 41.17 -29.01
N GLY A 49 -26.52 41.73 -28.72
CA GLY A 49 -26.39 43.09 -28.12
C GLY A 49 -26.41 43.27 -26.58
N THR A 50 -25.84 44.33 -25.99
CA THR A 50 -24.88 45.36 -26.48
C THR A 50 -24.21 46.11 -25.30
N GLY A 51 -22.87 46.21 -25.29
CA GLY A 51 -22.07 47.42 -24.93
C GLY A 51 -22.09 48.01 -23.49
N THR A 52 -21.18 48.92 -23.10
CA THR A 52 -19.92 49.39 -23.77
C THR A 52 -18.99 50.20 -22.83
N VAL A 53 -17.65 49.97 -22.87
CA VAL A 53 -16.49 50.83 -22.48
C VAL A 53 -16.39 51.45 -21.04
N ILE A 54 -15.27 52.02 -20.52
CA ILE A 54 -13.92 52.36 -21.06
C ILE A 54 -12.80 52.29 -19.96
N ASN A 55 -11.52 52.11 -20.38
CA ASN A 55 -10.25 52.60 -19.76
C ASN A 55 -9.80 52.06 -18.36
N GLN A 56 -8.50 52.00 -17.98
CA GLN A 56 -7.20 52.18 -18.70
C GLN A 56 -6.00 51.55 -17.94
N GLN A 57 -4.91 51.28 -18.68
CA GLN A 57 -3.47 51.24 -18.30
C GLN A 57 -2.85 50.18 -17.33
N GLU A 58 -1.62 49.82 -17.73
CA GLU A 58 -0.39 49.49 -16.96
C GLU A 58 -0.12 48.12 -16.30
N GLU A 59 0.90 47.45 -16.86
CA GLU A 59 1.89 46.56 -16.24
C GLU A 59 2.72 47.30 -15.14
N PRO A 60 3.50 46.64 -14.21
CA PRO A 60 4.30 45.43 -14.48
C PRO A 60 4.59 44.40 -13.34
N GLN A 61 5.05 43.22 -13.77
CA GLN A 61 6.20 42.41 -13.28
C GLN A 61 6.52 42.21 -11.76
N VAL A 62 6.68 40.92 -11.40
CA VAL A 62 7.86 40.30 -10.73
C VAL A 62 8.01 40.23 -9.18
N SER A 63 8.18 38.98 -8.72
CA SER A 63 8.91 38.51 -7.49
C SER A 63 8.25 38.78 -6.12
N THR A 64 8.65 38.13 -5.01
CA THR A 64 9.81 37.25 -4.73
C THR A 64 9.44 35.90 -4.08
N VAL A 65 10.39 34.98 -4.13
CA VAL A 65 10.45 33.72 -3.37
C VAL A 65 11.62 33.81 -2.38
N ASN A 66 11.69 32.87 -1.41
CA ASN A 66 12.75 32.61 -0.41
C ASN A 66 12.42 33.18 0.99
N SER A 67 12.33 32.40 2.07
CA SER A 67 13.09 31.22 2.53
C SER A 67 14.54 31.52 2.92
N ASN A 68 14.85 31.46 4.23
CA ASN A 68 15.89 30.56 4.74
C ASN A 68 15.89 30.47 6.27
N THR A 69 16.33 29.32 6.76
CA THR A 69 16.67 28.99 8.15
C THR A 69 18.05 29.52 8.53
N THR A 70 18.30 29.73 9.83
CA THR A 70 19.55 29.25 10.47
C THR A 70 19.42 29.18 11.99
N ASP A 71 20.26 28.34 12.59
CA ASP A 71 20.31 27.97 14.00
C ASP A 71 21.05 29.01 14.88
N ASN A 72 20.81 28.99 16.21
CA ASN A 72 21.84 28.47 17.12
C ASN A 72 21.39 28.18 18.57
N THR A 73 22.28 27.48 19.28
CA THR A 73 22.24 26.98 20.67
C THR A 73 22.18 28.10 21.74
N SER A 74 21.94 27.87 23.06
CA SER A 74 22.52 26.85 23.96
C SER A 74 21.86 26.80 25.36
N SER A 75 22.08 25.71 26.13
CA SER A 75 22.01 25.61 27.63
C SER A 75 20.63 25.73 28.32
N SER A 76 20.29 25.04 29.43
CA SER A 76 20.87 23.86 30.14
C SER A 76 19.91 23.37 31.24
N ASP A 77 19.91 22.04 31.49
CA ASP A 77 19.50 21.29 32.72
C ASP A 77 18.03 21.44 33.25
N ASP A 78 17.43 20.50 34.01
CA ASP A 78 17.88 19.21 34.57
C ASP A 78 16.73 18.17 34.69
N GLN A 79 17.06 16.86 34.67
CA GLN A 79 16.30 15.62 35.01
C GLN A 79 14.85 15.38 34.48
N THR A 80 14.31 14.15 34.37
CA THR A 80 14.82 12.78 34.62
C THR A 80 14.55 11.89 33.39
N SER A 81 15.29 10.78 33.22
CA SER A 81 15.00 9.74 32.22
C SER A 81 15.22 8.33 32.79
N GLN A 82 14.46 7.33 32.31
CA GLN A 82 15.01 6.23 31.49
C GLN A 82 13.99 5.12 31.12
N LYS A 83 13.98 4.76 29.82
CA LYS A 83 13.85 3.36 29.31
C LYS A 83 15.26 2.73 29.39
N GLN A 84 15.52 1.41 29.31
CA GLN A 84 14.97 0.35 28.44
C GLN A 84 15.30 -1.05 29.08
N VAL A 85 15.07 -2.23 28.49
CA VAL A 85 16.06 -3.09 27.74
C VAL A 85 15.45 -4.53 27.74
N THR A 86 14.70 -5.01 26.72
CA THR A 86 15.06 -5.83 25.51
C THR A 86 15.19 -7.38 25.64
N ASN A 87 14.63 -8.07 24.62
CA ASN A 87 15.07 -9.31 23.93
C ASN A 87 14.64 -10.76 24.32
N THR A 88 13.68 -11.30 23.55
CA THR A 88 13.84 -12.32 22.44
C THR A 88 13.96 -13.85 22.71
N GLU A 89 13.38 -14.61 21.76
CA GLU A 89 13.43 -16.09 21.47
C GLU A 89 12.61 -17.05 22.38
N ALA A 90 11.90 -18.10 21.89
CA ALA A 90 11.69 -18.63 20.51
C ALA A 90 10.29 -19.32 20.29
N GLN A 91 10.04 -19.85 19.08
CA GLN A 91 8.81 -20.53 18.55
C GLN A 91 8.64 -22.01 19.02
N PRO A 92 7.52 -22.78 18.78
CA PRO A 92 6.60 -22.76 17.60
C PRO A 92 5.06 -23.03 17.81
N ARG A 93 4.31 -23.09 16.69
CA ARG A 93 2.88 -23.46 16.48
C ARG A 93 2.52 -24.91 16.93
N ALA A 94 1.38 -25.24 17.57
CA ALA A 94 -0.07 -25.20 17.20
C ALA A 94 -0.55 -26.36 16.27
N PRO A 95 -1.86 -26.76 16.16
CA PRO A 95 -3.09 -26.37 16.90
C PRO A 95 -4.02 -27.57 17.34
N ALA A 96 -5.13 -27.32 18.07
CA ALA A 96 -6.38 -28.11 18.04
C ALA A 96 -7.56 -27.38 18.74
N ASP A 97 -8.81 -27.80 18.44
CA ASP A 97 -10.10 -27.20 18.85
C ASP A 97 -10.73 -27.89 20.09
N ASN A 98 -11.65 -27.23 20.79
CA ASN A 98 -12.65 -27.86 21.68
C ASN A 98 -13.73 -26.87 22.16
N ASN A 99 -15.02 -27.23 22.05
CA ASN A 99 -16.13 -26.30 22.23
C ASN A 99 -17.43 -27.01 22.74
N GLN A 100 -17.81 -26.83 24.01
CA GLN A 100 -19.09 -27.29 24.61
C GLN A 100 -19.42 -26.52 25.91
N PRO A 101 -20.67 -26.02 26.10
CA PRO A 101 -21.14 -25.43 27.36
C PRO A 101 -21.91 -26.42 28.25
N VAL A 102 -22.28 -25.98 29.47
CA VAL A 102 -22.78 -26.81 30.58
C VAL A 102 -24.27 -27.17 30.46
N GLN A 103 -24.63 -28.33 31.02
CA GLN A 103 -25.99 -28.83 31.22
C GLN A 103 -26.20 -29.15 32.72
N GLU A 104 -27.35 -28.78 33.31
CA GLU A 104 -27.66 -29.07 34.73
C GLU A 104 -28.39 -30.41 34.91
N ASP A 105 -28.15 -31.03 36.07
CA ASP A 105 -28.51 -32.42 36.36
C ASP A 105 -30.00 -32.68 36.63
N ARG A 106 -30.47 -33.83 36.14
CA ARG A 106 -31.68 -34.50 36.65
C ARG A 106 -31.29 -35.83 37.26
N ASN A 107 -31.38 -35.92 38.58
CA ASN A 107 -31.03 -37.13 39.31
C ASN A 107 -32.11 -38.23 39.08
N TYR A 108 -31.72 -39.33 38.43
CA TYR A 108 -32.64 -40.40 38.02
C TYR A 108 -32.10 -41.76 38.49
N ILE A 109 -32.80 -42.42 39.40
CA ILE A 109 -32.45 -43.78 39.84
C ILE A 109 -33.32 -44.77 39.06
N SER A 110 -32.72 -45.46 38.08
CA SER A 110 -33.34 -46.57 37.34
C SER A 110 -32.44 -47.79 37.40
N ASN A 111 -32.89 -48.82 38.11
CA ASN A 111 -32.04 -49.97 38.47
C ASN A 111 -32.36 -51.20 37.61
N SER A 112 -31.67 -51.38 36.48
CA SER A 112 -31.62 -52.68 35.77
C SER A 112 -30.49 -52.77 34.74
N GLN A 113 -29.58 -53.75 34.92
CA GLN A 113 -28.97 -54.48 33.80
C GLN A 113 -28.65 -55.93 34.22
N TYR A 114 -28.85 -56.86 33.28
CA TYR A 114 -28.39 -58.24 33.36
C TYR A 114 -26.97 -58.35 32.80
N SER A 115 -26.11 -59.18 33.41
CA SER A 115 -24.98 -59.83 32.74
C SER A 115 -24.58 -61.11 33.46
N THR A 116 -23.93 -62.05 32.76
CA THR A 116 -23.58 -63.40 33.24
C THR A 116 -22.29 -63.88 32.54
N SER A 117 -21.63 -65.01 32.86
CA SER A 117 -22.05 -66.19 33.64
C SER A 117 -20.84 -67.00 34.13
N ASN A 118 -21.06 -67.89 35.12
CA ASN A 118 -20.17 -68.99 35.54
C ASN A 118 -18.81 -68.59 36.19
N SER A 119 -18.16 -69.42 37.02
CA SER A 119 -18.41 -70.80 37.53
C SER A 119 -17.90 -70.93 38.99
N GLY A 120 -18.26 -71.99 39.75
CA GLY A 120 -17.78 -72.07 41.16
C GLY A 120 -18.05 -73.29 42.08
N ALA A 121 -18.79 -74.33 41.67
CA ALA A 121 -18.85 -75.68 42.28
C ALA A 121 -19.25 -75.92 43.79
N ASN A 122 -20.33 -76.71 43.96
CA ASN A 122 -20.54 -77.77 44.98
C ASN A 122 -20.74 -77.37 46.48
N THR A 123 -21.72 -77.86 47.26
CA THR A 123 -22.34 -79.22 47.37
C THR A 123 -23.72 -79.23 48.08
N ASN A 124 -24.45 -80.35 47.97
CA ASN A 124 -25.43 -80.95 48.93
C ASN A 124 -26.87 -80.40 49.08
N GLN A 125 -27.80 -81.13 48.44
CA GLN A 125 -29.06 -81.70 48.96
C GLN A 125 -30.03 -80.87 49.85
N GLY A 126 -31.28 -80.74 49.39
CA GLY A 126 -32.45 -80.48 50.26
C GLY A 126 -32.97 -81.76 50.94
N PRO A 127 -34.08 -81.68 51.70
CA PRO A 127 -35.36 -81.98 51.03
C PRO A 127 -36.62 -81.23 51.55
N SER A 128 -37.72 -81.45 50.81
CA SER A 128 -39.12 -81.49 51.25
C SER A 128 -39.74 -80.37 52.10
N VAL A 129 -40.76 -79.75 51.50
CA VAL A 129 -41.87 -79.05 52.18
C VAL A 129 -42.45 -79.89 53.33
N ASN A 130 -42.76 -79.25 54.46
CA ASN A 130 -43.88 -79.67 55.30
C ASN A 130 -44.52 -78.46 56.02
N SER A 131 -45.80 -78.55 56.38
CA SER A 131 -46.62 -77.44 56.86
C SER A 131 -46.58 -77.24 58.37
N ILE A 132 -46.37 -76.00 58.83
CA ILE A 132 -46.66 -75.59 60.22
C ILE A 132 -47.36 -74.22 60.23
N SER A 133 -48.46 -74.18 60.97
CA SER A 133 -49.34 -73.03 61.18
C SER A 133 -48.67 -71.83 61.84
N LYS A 134 -48.98 -70.63 61.36
CA LYS A 134 -48.92 -69.36 62.11
C LYS A 134 -50.24 -68.62 61.87
N SER A 135 -51.22 -68.76 62.77
CA SER A 135 -51.37 -68.04 64.04
C SER A 135 -51.93 -66.62 63.84
N ASN A 136 -53.14 -66.37 64.36
CA ASN A 136 -53.86 -65.11 64.22
C ASN A 136 -53.03 -63.87 64.57
N SER A 137 -52.67 -63.09 63.56
CA SER A 137 -52.52 -61.64 63.73
C SER A 137 -53.92 -61.02 63.61
N SER A 138 -54.48 -60.56 64.73
CA SER A 138 -55.75 -59.82 64.72
C SER A 138 -55.65 -58.62 63.78
N PRO A 139 -56.69 -58.27 62.99
CA PRO A 139 -56.70 -57.02 62.25
C PRO A 139 -56.46 -55.85 63.21
N SER A 140 -55.49 -55.00 62.87
CA SER A 140 -55.39 -53.65 63.42
C SER A 140 -56.70 -52.91 63.17
N ALA A 141 -57.15 -52.09 64.12
CA ALA A 141 -58.48 -51.49 64.10
C ALA A 141 -58.74 -50.69 62.81
N TYR A 142 -59.47 -51.30 61.89
CA TYR A 142 -60.14 -50.57 60.82
C TYR A 142 -61.15 -49.61 61.47
N ASN A 143 -61.17 -48.37 61.00
CA ASN A 143 -62.35 -47.53 61.22
C ASN A 143 -63.55 -48.30 60.67
N LYS A 144 -64.58 -48.47 61.51
CA LYS A 144 -65.83 -49.11 61.08
C LYS A 144 -66.54 -48.12 60.16
N GLY A 145 -66.35 -48.29 58.86
CA GLY A 145 -66.85 -47.39 57.84
C GLY A 145 -68.36 -47.18 57.95
N THR A 146 -68.77 -46.01 57.47
CA THR A 146 -70.16 -45.58 57.48
C THR A 146 -70.95 -46.22 56.33
N SER A 147 -72.28 -46.08 56.38
CA SER A 147 -73.14 -46.44 55.26
C SER A 147 -73.25 -45.24 54.33
N VAL A 148 -72.92 -45.41 53.06
CA VAL A 148 -73.05 -44.37 52.02
C VAL A 148 -74.08 -44.80 50.97
N ASP A 149 -74.90 -43.84 50.54
CA ASP A 149 -75.95 -44.06 49.53
C ASP A 149 -75.40 -43.81 48.13
N ILE A 150 -75.38 -44.86 47.30
CA ILE A 150 -75.12 -44.73 45.87
C ILE A 150 -76.38 -44.27 45.13
N THR A 151 -76.20 -43.48 44.07
CA THR A 151 -77.28 -43.24 43.10
C THR A 151 -77.24 -44.33 42.02
N ILE A 152 -78.40 -44.73 41.50
CA ILE A 152 -78.54 -45.75 40.45
C ILE A 152 -79.08 -45.12 39.16
N SER A 153 -78.60 -45.61 38.02
CA SER A 153 -79.09 -45.25 36.68
C SER A 153 -78.99 -46.43 35.71
N ASN A 154 -79.57 -46.29 34.52
CA ASN A 154 -79.51 -47.29 33.44
C ASN A 154 -79.90 -48.73 33.84
N SER A 155 -80.76 -48.86 34.85
CA SER A 155 -81.21 -50.13 35.39
C SER A 155 -82.11 -50.89 34.42
N LYS A 156 -81.93 -52.21 34.34
CA LYS A 156 -82.72 -53.11 33.50
C LYS A 156 -82.60 -54.57 33.92
N LEU A 157 -83.56 -55.37 33.48
CA LEU A 157 -83.49 -56.83 33.48
C LEU A 157 -82.90 -57.36 32.15
N THR A 158 -82.37 -58.58 32.16
CA THR A 158 -82.12 -59.34 30.91
C THR A 158 -83.35 -60.13 30.45
N THR A 159 -84.16 -60.65 31.38
CA THR A 159 -85.47 -61.26 31.09
C THR A 159 -86.54 -60.73 32.04
N ASN A 160 -87.74 -60.47 31.54
CA ASN A 160 -88.92 -60.12 32.35
C ASN A 160 -89.73 -61.34 32.80
N SER A 161 -89.14 -62.54 32.75
CA SER A 161 -89.67 -63.74 33.38
C SER A 161 -88.56 -64.61 34.01
N ILE A 162 -88.96 -65.40 35.00
CA ILE A 162 -88.19 -66.46 35.65
C ILE A 162 -88.96 -67.76 35.44
N GLU A 163 -88.38 -68.65 34.64
CA GLU A 163 -88.99 -69.90 34.18
C GLU A 163 -88.49 -71.11 35.01
N GLY A 164 -89.40 -71.83 35.65
CA GLY A 164 -89.10 -73.00 36.46
C GLY A 164 -88.41 -72.71 37.80
N GLY A 165 -88.09 -73.77 38.55
CA GLY A 165 -87.44 -73.67 39.87
C GLY A 165 -85.94 -73.33 39.83
N PHE A 166 -85.33 -73.28 38.65
CA PHE A 166 -83.92 -72.95 38.44
C PHE A 166 -83.72 -71.73 37.51
N GLY A 167 -84.80 -71.05 37.14
CA GLY A 167 -84.74 -69.86 36.29
C GLY A 167 -84.03 -68.69 36.98
N THR A 168 -83.40 -67.84 36.19
CA THR A 168 -82.71 -66.62 36.66
C THR A 168 -82.98 -65.46 35.71
N THR A 169 -83.05 -64.25 36.25
CA THR A 169 -82.86 -63.01 35.48
C THR A 169 -81.67 -62.24 36.06
N GLU A 170 -81.07 -61.38 35.23
CA GLU A 170 -79.93 -60.56 35.62
C GLU A 170 -80.39 -59.13 35.89
N PHE A 171 -80.09 -58.63 37.08
CA PHE A 171 -80.20 -57.21 37.38
C PHE A 171 -78.90 -56.54 36.91
N LYS A 172 -79.01 -55.63 35.94
CA LYS A 172 -77.91 -54.80 35.45
C LYS A 172 -78.22 -53.34 35.77
N PHE A 173 -77.27 -52.62 36.34
CA PHE A 173 -77.42 -51.18 36.57
C PHE A 173 -76.09 -50.44 36.68
N ASP A 174 -76.09 -49.16 36.31
CA ASP A 174 -75.00 -48.24 36.61
C ASP A 174 -75.21 -47.60 37.99
N PHE A 175 -74.14 -47.30 38.69
CA PHE A 175 -74.15 -46.60 39.98
C PHE A 175 -73.14 -45.45 40.02
N SER A 176 -73.36 -44.47 40.89
CA SER A 176 -72.37 -43.45 41.24
C SER A 176 -72.21 -43.35 42.75
N VAL A 177 -70.95 -43.26 43.20
CA VAL A 177 -70.54 -43.11 44.59
C VAL A 177 -70.37 -41.62 44.89
N PRO A 178 -70.88 -41.08 46.02
CA PRO A 178 -70.63 -39.70 46.41
C PRO A 178 -69.15 -39.43 46.74
N ASP A 179 -68.62 -38.28 46.31
CA ASP A 179 -67.24 -37.81 46.58
C ASP A 179 -66.89 -37.73 48.09
N SER A 180 -67.92 -37.69 48.95
CA SER A 180 -67.78 -37.74 50.41
C SER A 180 -67.38 -39.12 50.96
N ALA A 181 -67.57 -40.21 50.22
CA ALA A 181 -67.25 -41.57 50.67
C ALA A 181 -65.74 -41.77 50.85
N LYS A 182 -65.33 -42.54 51.86
CA LYS A 182 -63.92 -42.79 52.23
C LYS A 182 -63.60 -44.28 52.35
N SER A 183 -62.32 -44.63 52.31
CA SER A 183 -61.88 -46.03 52.38
C SER A 183 -62.43 -46.76 53.61
N GLY A 184 -63.05 -47.91 53.37
CA GLY A 184 -63.75 -48.71 54.38
C GLY A 184 -65.25 -48.42 54.52
N ASP A 185 -65.79 -47.34 53.94
CA ASP A 185 -67.25 -47.13 53.86
C ASP A 185 -67.94 -48.26 53.07
N THR A 186 -69.25 -48.38 53.27
CA THR A 186 -70.06 -49.49 52.74
C THR A 186 -71.39 -49.06 52.14
N THR A 187 -71.90 -49.87 51.23
CA THR A 187 -73.28 -49.77 50.72
C THR A 187 -73.91 -51.15 50.72
N THR A 188 -75.11 -51.27 51.30
CA THR A 188 -75.86 -52.54 51.37
C THR A 188 -77.03 -52.49 50.38
N ILE A 189 -77.07 -53.45 49.48
CA ILE A 189 -78.15 -53.66 48.51
C ILE A 189 -78.88 -54.96 48.90
N SER A 190 -80.18 -54.94 49.17
CA SER A 190 -80.95 -56.14 49.53
C SER A 190 -82.13 -56.38 48.59
N LEU A 191 -82.45 -57.66 48.35
CA LEU A 191 -83.60 -58.09 47.55
C LEU A 191 -84.91 -58.09 48.39
N PRO A 192 -86.09 -57.98 47.76
CA PRO A 192 -87.38 -58.25 48.41
C PRO A 192 -87.58 -59.75 48.67
N ASP A 193 -88.49 -60.10 49.58
CA ASP A 193 -88.68 -61.47 50.07
C ASP A 193 -89.02 -62.49 48.96
N GLN A 194 -89.70 -62.04 47.91
CA GLN A 194 -90.08 -62.85 46.74
C GLN A 194 -88.90 -63.20 45.81
N LEU A 195 -87.78 -62.48 45.91
CA LEU A 195 -86.57 -62.73 45.13
C LEU A 195 -85.47 -63.32 46.00
N ASP A 196 -84.47 -63.92 45.38
CA ASP A 196 -83.33 -64.49 46.05
C ASP A 196 -82.08 -64.47 45.15
N PHE A 197 -80.90 -64.47 45.74
CA PHE A 197 -79.66 -64.63 45.00
C PHE A 197 -79.45 -66.10 44.61
N GLN A 198 -78.87 -66.36 43.44
CA GLN A 198 -78.59 -67.74 43.00
C GLN A 198 -77.68 -68.50 43.99
N ARG A 199 -76.68 -67.80 44.56
CA ARG A 199 -75.74 -68.30 45.58
C ARG A 199 -75.11 -67.13 46.35
N SER A 200 -74.58 -67.39 47.54
CA SER A 200 -73.59 -66.48 48.16
C SER A 200 -72.30 -66.50 47.31
N GLN A 201 -71.66 -65.35 47.12
CA GLN A 201 -70.44 -65.22 46.33
C GLN A 201 -69.68 -63.92 46.66
N LYS A 202 -68.37 -63.91 46.47
CA LYS A 202 -67.51 -62.73 46.65
C LYS A 202 -66.82 -62.37 45.34
N PHE A 203 -66.83 -61.09 44.99
CA PHE A 203 -66.14 -60.53 43.83
C PHE A 203 -65.53 -59.16 44.16
N ASN A 204 -64.77 -58.59 43.23
CA ASN A 204 -64.22 -57.24 43.32
C ASN A 204 -64.81 -56.39 42.19
N ILE A 205 -65.13 -55.13 42.50
CA ILE A 205 -65.39 -54.09 41.52
C ILE A 205 -64.04 -53.49 41.15
N TYR A 206 -63.60 -53.71 39.91
CA TYR A 206 -62.28 -53.25 39.43
C TYR A 206 -62.36 -51.92 38.67
N ALA A 207 -61.25 -51.19 38.69
CA ALA A 207 -60.99 -50.10 37.76
C ALA A 207 -60.88 -50.63 36.30
N PRO A 208 -60.88 -49.76 35.28
CA PRO A 208 -60.72 -50.16 33.88
C PRO A 208 -59.41 -50.92 33.58
N ASP A 209 -58.42 -50.86 34.47
CA ASP A 209 -57.17 -51.62 34.40
C ASP A 209 -57.31 -53.13 34.70
N GLY A 210 -58.47 -53.56 35.24
CA GLY A 210 -58.74 -54.94 35.65
C GLY A 210 -57.94 -55.44 36.86
N LYS A 211 -57.35 -54.53 37.65
CA LYS A 211 -56.43 -54.87 38.77
C LYS A 211 -56.68 -54.04 40.02
N THR A 212 -56.85 -52.73 39.87
CA THR A 212 -57.10 -51.83 41.00
C THR A 212 -58.52 -52.05 41.49
N VAL A 213 -58.67 -52.43 42.76
CA VAL A 213 -60.00 -52.67 43.36
C VAL A 213 -60.58 -51.34 43.83
N VAL A 214 -61.77 -50.98 43.36
CA VAL A 214 -62.53 -49.80 43.80
C VAL A 214 -63.44 -50.15 44.98
N ALA A 215 -64.01 -51.34 44.96
CA ALA A 215 -64.76 -51.91 46.09
C ALA A 215 -64.66 -53.44 46.10
N THR A 216 -64.66 -54.02 47.30
CA THR A 216 -64.95 -55.45 47.48
C THR A 216 -66.46 -55.66 47.56
N ALA A 217 -66.98 -56.70 46.93
CA ALA A 217 -68.41 -57.00 46.89
C ALA A 217 -68.70 -58.42 47.42
N VAL A 218 -69.65 -58.53 48.37
CA VAL A 218 -70.02 -59.80 49.00
C VAL A 218 -71.54 -59.97 48.92
N ILE A 219 -71.98 -60.98 48.18
CA ILE A 219 -73.36 -61.47 48.17
C ILE A 219 -73.50 -62.54 49.24
N ASP A 220 -74.45 -62.36 50.16
CA ASP A 220 -74.93 -63.37 51.09
C ASP A 220 -76.40 -63.70 50.81
N LYS A 221 -76.62 -64.94 50.33
CA LYS A 221 -77.94 -65.47 49.99
C LYS A 221 -78.87 -65.60 51.22
N PRO A 222 -78.46 -66.18 52.37
CA PRO A 222 -79.30 -66.25 53.57
C PRO A 222 -79.88 -64.92 54.06
N SER A 223 -79.11 -63.83 54.00
CA SER A 223 -79.58 -62.48 54.35
C SER A 223 -80.16 -61.68 53.18
N LYS A 224 -80.24 -62.28 51.98
CA LYS A 224 -80.68 -61.65 50.72
C LYS A 224 -79.98 -60.32 50.43
N SER A 225 -78.70 -60.20 50.78
CA SER A 225 -77.94 -58.96 50.73
C SER A 225 -76.67 -59.04 49.87
N LEU A 226 -76.29 -57.89 49.31
CA LEU A 226 -75.02 -57.59 48.65
C LEU A 226 -74.42 -56.39 49.39
N VAL A 227 -73.26 -56.58 50.02
CA VAL A 227 -72.50 -55.49 50.64
C VAL A 227 -71.32 -55.12 49.76
N LEU A 228 -71.24 -53.84 49.41
CA LEU A 228 -70.06 -53.20 48.82
C LEU A 228 -69.22 -52.59 49.95
N THR A 229 -67.89 -52.65 49.83
CA THR A 229 -66.94 -52.02 50.76
C THR A 229 -65.85 -51.31 49.96
N TYR A 230 -65.76 -50.00 50.08
CA TYR A 230 -64.88 -49.15 49.28
C TYR A 230 -63.42 -49.21 49.74
N THR A 231 -62.49 -49.01 48.81
CA THR A 231 -61.05 -48.99 49.03
C THR A 231 -60.49 -47.55 49.09
N ASP A 232 -59.17 -47.41 49.24
CA ASP A 232 -58.41 -46.16 49.10
C ASP A 232 -58.53 -45.49 47.71
N TYR A 233 -59.14 -46.18 46.73
CA TYR A 233 -59.51 -45.56 45.46
C TYR A 233 -60.43 -44.34 45.66
N VAL A 234 -61.40 -44.40 46.58
CA VAL A 234 -62.36 -43.30 46.83
C VAL A 234 -61.75 -42.13 47.63
N ASP A 235 -60.56 -42.29 48.18
CA ASP A 235 -59.83 -41.22 48.87
C ASP A 235 -59.01 -40.35 47.88
N SER A 236 -58.89 -40.78 46.62
CA SER A 236 -58.01 -40.18 45.60
C SER A 236 -58.66 -39.94 44.23
N HIS A 237 -59.94 -40.30 44.07
CA HIS A 237 -60.72 -40.15 42.84
C HIS A 237 -62.13 -39.65 43.16
N ASP A 238 -62.53 -38.52 42.58
CA ASP A 238 -63.89 -37.99 42.67
C ASP A 238 -64.77 -38.48 41.50
N SER A 239 -66.07 -38.22 41.57
CA SER A 239 -67.08 -38.49 40.53
C SER A 239 -67.07 -39.95 40.06
N ILE A 240 -66.88 -40.88 41.00
CA ILE A 240 -66.78 -42.31 40.73
C ILE A 240 -68.14 -42.85 40.28
N SER A 241 -68.13 -43.46 39.09
CA SER A 241 -69.27 -44.18 38.53
C SER A 241 -68.87 -45.59 38.09
N GLY A 242 -69.83 -46.50 38.00
CA GLY A 242 -69.57 -47.91 37.71
C GLY A 242 -70.81 -48.70 37.28
N HIS A 243 -70.62 -49.98 37.01
CA HIS A 243 -71.66 -50.94 36.63
C HIS A 243 -71.64 -52.14 37.57
N ILE A 244 -72.82 -52.73 37.85
CA ILE A 244 -72.96 -54.04 38.50
C ILE A 244 -73.92 -54.91 37.69
N ASP A 245 -73.48 -56.16 37.46
CA ASP A 245 -74.30 -57.27 37.00
C ASP A 245 -74.51 -58.24 38.18
N MET A 246 -75.75 -58.67 38.45
CA MET A 246 -76.04 -59.69 39.46
C MET A 246 -77.20 -60.59 39.08
N GLN A 247 -77.10 -61.86 39.47
CA GLN A 247 -78.06 -62.91 39.13
C GLN A 247 -79.07 -63.16 40.25
N VAL A 248 -80.35 -62.97 39.95
CA VAL A 248 -81.46 -63.23 40.87
C VAL A 248 -82.37 -64.35 40.37
N THR A 249 -83.02 -65.03 41.30
CA THR A 249 -84.03 -66.07 41.06
C THR A 249 -85.27 -65.77 41.91
N ALA A 250 -86.36 -66.53 41.69
CA ALA A 250 -87.55 -66.45 42.53
C ALA A 250 -87.31 -67.23 43.84
N ALA A 251 -87.74 -66.68 44.97
CA ALA A 251 -87.75 -67.40 46.24
C ALA A 251 -88.90 -68.41 46.21
N THR A 252 -88.64 -69.65 45.79
CA THR A 252 -89.69 -70.67 45.54
C THR A 252 -90.42 -71.16 46.79
N SER A 253 -89.96 -70.80 47.99
CA SER A 253 -90.72 -70.92 49.24
C SER A 253 -91.87 -69.92 49.34
N GLU A 254 -91.66 -68.70 48.83
CA GLU A 254 -92.63 -67.59 48.89
C GLU A 254 -93.49 -67.50 47.62
N VAL A 255 -92.91 -67.87 46.46
CA VAL A 255 -93.51 -67.74 45.13
C VAL A 255 -93.59 -69.10 44.46
N ASN A 256 -94.80 -69.70 44.44
CA ASN A 256 -95.03 -71.09 43.98
C ASN A 256 -96.12 -71.25 42.91
N LYS A 257 -96.64 -70.13 42.38
CA LYS A 257 -97.70 -70.04 41.36
C LYS A 257 -97.28 -69.03 40.27
N GLU A 258 -98.02 -68.98 39.16
CA GLU A 258 -97.74 -67.99 38.10
C GLU A 258 -98.19 -66.57 38.55
N GLU A 259 -97.25 -65.67 38.81
CA GLU A 259 -97.51 -64.28 39.23
C GLU A 259 -96.35 -63.32 38.87
N THR A 260 -96.56 -62.00 39.01
CA THR A 260 -95.53 -60.98 38.74
C THR A 260 -94.92 -60.47 40.03
N ILE A 261 -93.61 -60.69 40.20
CA ILE A 261 -92.78 -60.19 41.30
C ILE A 261 -92.32 -58.74 40.99
N PRO A 262 -92.34 -57.80 41.95
CA PRO A 262 -91.72 -56.48 41.77
C PRO A 262 -90.22 -56.59 41.50
N ALA A 263 -89.73 -55.94 40.43
CA ALA A 263 -88.30 -55.89 40.10
C ALA A 263 -87.63 -54.73 40.85
N GLU A 264 -87.46 -54.90 42.16
CA GLU A 264 -86.94 -53.85 43.05
C GLU A 264 -85.74 -54.34 43.87
N ILE A 265 -84.92 -53.38 44.32
CA ILE A 265 -83.88 -53.56 45.33
C ILE A 265 -84.07 -52.53 46.44
N LYS A 266 -83.44 -52.71 47.60
CA LYS A 266 -83.31 -51.67 48.63
C LYS A 266 -81.84 -51.31 48.82
N ILE A 267 -81.51 -50.02 48.76
CA ILE A 267 -80.16 -49.49 48.99
C ILE A 267 -80.15 -48.82 50.35
N ASN A 268 -79.41 -49.39 51.30
CA ASN A 268 -79.39 -49.01 52.72
C ASN A 268 -80.80 -48.94 53.36
N GLY A 269 -81.79 -49.61 52.76
CA GLY A 269 -83.21 -49.60 53.15
C GLY A 269 -84.15 -48.86 52.18
N HIS A 270 -83.64 -47.97 51.32
CA HIS A 270 -84.43 -47.20 50.36
C HIS A 270 -84.74 -48.00 49.09
N THR A 271 -86.02 -48.20 48.78
CA THR A 271 -86.45 -48.93 47.57
C THR A 271 -86.05 -48.22 46.27
N VAL A 272 -85.48 -48.96 45.34
CA VAL A 272 -85.18 -48.54 43.96
C VAL A 272 -85.76 -49.59 43.00
N THR A 273 -86.62 -49.16 42.08
CA THR A 273 -87.17 -50.01 41.02
C THR A 273 -86.14 -50.21 39.91
N ILE A 274 -85.81 -51.46 39.58
CA ILE A 274 -84.90 -51.83 38.48
C ILE A 274 -85.63 -51.82 37.14
N ASP A 275 -86.86 -52.34 37.10
CA ASP A 275 -87.73 -52.39 35.91
C ASP A 275 -89.20 -52.28 36.33
N SER A 276 -89.94 -51.33 35.75
CA SER A 276 -91.33 -51.06 36.13
C SER A 276 -92.34 -52.09 35.59
N SER A 277 -91.92 -53.03 34.74
CA SER A 277 -92.75 -54.12 34.23
C SER A 277 -92.78 -55.36 35.14
N GLY A 278 -91.84 -55.45 36.10
CA GLY A 278 -91.71 -56.58 37.02
C GLY A 278 -91.21 -57.88 36.36
N ILE A 279 -91.15 -58.95 37.16
CA ILE A 279 -90.64 -60.26 36.75
C ILE A 279 -91.76 -61.28 36.84
N LYS A 280 -92.18 -61.85 35.71
CA LYS A 280 -93.18 -62.91 35.67
C LYS A 280 -92.56 -64.23 36.12
N HIS A 281 -92.88 -64.71 37.31
CA HIS A 281 -92.53 -66.07 37.69
C HIS A 281 -93.49 -67.06 37.03
N ARG A 282 -92.93 -68.11 36.42
CA ARG A 282 -93.67 -69.27 35.92
C ARG A 282 -93.12 -70.54 36.57
N PRO A 283 -93.88 -71.23 37.43
CA PRO A 283 -93.45 -72.52 38.00
C PRO A 283 -93.18 -73.57 36.93
N SER A 284 -92.37 -74.57 37.29
CA SER A 284 -92.01 -75.67 36.39
C SER A 284 -93.24 -76.52 36.02
N ARG A 285 -93.18 -77.16 34.85
CA ARG A 285 -94.21 -78.10 34.35
C ARG A 285 -93.65 -79.52 34.11
N GLY A 286 -92.43 -79.79 34.58
CA GLY A 286 -91.68 -81.01 34.29
C GLY A 286 -91.12 -81.08 32.87
N ASP A 287 -90.50 -82.19 32.51
CA ASP A 287 -89.84 -82.38 31.20
C ASP A 287 -90.83 -82.67 30.07
N THR A 288 -90.48 -82.34 28.83
CA THR A 288 -91.20 -82.83 27.64
C THR A 288 -90.87 -84.30 27.35
N ALA A 289 -91.72 -84.99 26.59
CA ALA A 289 -91.45 -86.36 26.15
C ALA A 289 -90.34 -86.36 25.08
N THR A 290 -89.13 -86.77 25.46
CA THR A 290 -87.93 -86.76 24.61
C THR A 290 -87.14 -88.05 24.85
N ASP A 291 -86.75 -88.75 23.78
CA ASP A 291 -86.07 -90.05 23.89
C ASP A 291 -84.58 -89.95 24.23
N PHE A 292 -83.92 -88.88 23.76
CA PHE A 292 -82.49 -88.63 23.93
C PHE A 292 -82.26 -87.13 24.11
N TRP A 293 -81.59 -86.74 25.19
CA TRP A 293 -81.28 -85.33 25.47
C TRP A 293 -80.01 -85.16 26.29
N LYS A 294 -79.43 -83.96 26.18
CA LYS A 294 -78.26 -83.51 26.93
C LYS A 294 -78.60 -82.26 27.73
N TYR A 295 -78.20 -82.23 29.00
CA TYR A 295 -78.18 -81.00 29.79
C TYR A 295 -76.89 -80.89 30.59
N GLY A 296 -76.64 -79.72 31.16
CA GLY A 296 -75.52 -79.49 32.06
C GLY A 296 -75.72 -78.25 32.93
N TYR A 297 -74.95 -78.17 34.01
CA TYR A 297 -74.98 -77.09 34.99
C TYR A 297 -73.59 -76.86 35.58
N VAL A 298 -73.38 -75.68 36.18
CA VAL A 298 -72.10 -75.33 36.82
C VAL A 298 -72.11 -75.74 38.29
N ASP A 299 -71.13 -76.55 38.68
CA ASP A 299 -70.71 -76.77 40.06
C ASP A 299 -69.79 -75.60 40.44
N TYR A 300 -70.39 -74.55 41.02
CA TYR A 300 -69.68 -73.30 41.34
C TYR A 300 -68.60 -73.47 42.41
N ASP A 301 -68.72 -74.46 43.31
CA ASP A 301 -67.73 -74.73 44.36
C ASP A 301 -66.46 -75.39 43.80
N LYS A 302 -66.59 -76.22 42.77
CA LYS A 302 -65.46 -76.88 42.09
C LYS A 302 -64.97 -76.13 40.85
N ASN A 303 -65.75 -75.16 40.37
CA ASN A 303 -65.63 -74.53 39.06
C ASN A 303 -65.53 -75.59 37.93
N GLU A 304 -66.52 -76.49 37.91
CA GLU A 304 -66.67 -77.58 36.93
C GLU A 304 -68.07 -77.54 36.32
N VAL A 305 -68.19 -77.89 35.03
CA VAL A 305 -69.49 -78.09 34.38
C VAL A 305 -69.82 -79.58 34.43
N VAL A 306 -70.94 -79.92 35.07
CA VAL A 306 -71.47 -81.30 35.08
C VAL A 306 -72.39 -81.44 33.87
N TYR A 307 -72.18 -82.50 33.08
CA TYR A 307 -73.06 -82.85 31.96
C TYR A 307 -73.74 -84.19 32.20
N HIS A 308 -75.01 -84.27 31.78
CA HIS A 308 -75.82 -85.48 31.73
C HIS A 308 -76.23 -85.71 30.27
N VAL A 309 -76.07 -86.95 29.79
CA VAL A 309 -76.55 -87.43 28.49
C VAL A 309 -77.48 -88.61 28.75
N ASN A 310 -78.76 -88.42 28.47
CA ASN A 310 -79.83 -89.37 28.74
C ASN A 310 -80.29 -90.02 27.43
N ILE A 311 -80.40 -91.34 27.42
CA ILE A 311 -80.47 -92.19 26.22
C ILE A 311 -81.59 -93.21 26.34
N ASN A 312 -82.34 -93.41 25.25
CA ASN A 312 -83.36 -94.45 25.08
C ASN A 312 -84.49 -94.40 26.12
N ALA A 313 -85.04 -93.21 26.40
CA ALA A 313 -86.18 -93.06 27.32
C ALA A 313 -87.50 -93.66 26.79
N SER A 314 -87.58 -93.96 25.49
CA SER A 314 -88.65 -94.78 24.91
C SER A 314 -88.42 -96.30 25.05
N MET A 315 -87.29 -96.73 25.64
CA MET A 315 -86.94 -98.14 25.92
C MET A 315 -87.11 -99.06 24.70
N GLN A 316 -86.63 -98.60 23.54
CA GLN A 316 -86.68 -99.36 22.30
C GLN A 316 -85.43 -100.24 22.14
N SER A 317 -85.57 -101.32 21.38
CA SER A 317 -84.44 -102.17 20.99
C SER A 317 -83.63 -101.48 19.88
N VAL A 318 -82.42 -101.01 20.18
CA VAL A 318 -81.55 -100.30 19.24
C VAL A 318 -80.21 -101.02 19.09
N SER A 319 -79.87 -101.38 17.85
CA SER A 319 -78.66 -102.14 17.54
C SER A 319 -77.44 -101.25 17.25
N ASN A 320 -76.25 -101.74 17.61
CA ASN A 320 -74.95 -101.11 17.34
C ASN A 320 -74.91 -99.62 17.71
N VAL A 321 -75.30 -99.31 18.95
CA VAL A 321 -75.31 -97.98 19.53
C VAL A 321 -73.91 -97.49 19.84
N VAL A 322 -73.62 -96.28 19.39
CA VAL A 322 -72.43 -95.51 19.72
C VAL A 322 -72.87 -94.11 20.14
N ILE A 323 -72.36 -93.63 21.26
CA ILE A 323 -72.54 -92.24 21.71
C ILE A 323 -71.22 -91.52 21.52
N SER A 324 -71.21 -90.43 20.76
CA SER A 324 -70.04 -89.60 20.49
C SER A 324 -70.31 -88.15 20.91
N ASP A 325 -69.42 -87.57 21.70
CA ASP A 325 -69.60 -86.29 22.39
C ASP A 325 -68.37 -85.39 22.14
N SER A 326 -68.59 -84.09 22.00
CA SER A 326 -67.53 -83.12 21.74
C SER A 326 -67.83 -81.79 22.44
N LEU A 327 -66.89 -81.37 23.27
CA LEU A 327 -66.77 -79.98 23.68
C LEU A 327 -66.57 -79.11 22.43
N VAL A 328 -67.29 -77.99 22.35
CA VAL A 328 -67.24 -77.05 21.22
C VAL A 328 -66.60 -75.73 21.64
N SER A 329 -66.70 -75.37 22.92
CA SER A 329 -65.94 -74.25 23.49
C SER A 329 -64.50 -74.68 23.78
N ASP A 330 -63.53 -73.90 23.27
CA ASP A 330 -62.10 -74.08 23.52
C ASP A 330 -61.74 -73.83 24.99
N GLY A 331 -60.63 -74.44 25.46
CA GLY A 331 -60.12 -74.28 26.83
C GLY A 331 -60.77 -75.19 27.87
N PHE A 332 -61.81 -75.94 27.50
CA PHE A 332 -62.46 -76.94 28.34
C PHE A 332 -61.91 -78.35 28.09
N SER A 333 -61.88 -79.18 29.13
CA SER A 333 -61.46 -80.59 29.03
C SER A 333 -62.17 -81.48 30.04
N TYR A 334 -62.35 -82.77 29.73
CA TYR A 334 -63.01 -83.70 30.66
C TYR A 334 -62.15 -83.96 31.91
N VAL A 335 -62.79 -83.99 33.09
CA VAL A 335 -62.14 -84.30 34.35
C VAL A 335 -61.82 -85.80 34.39
N PRO A 336 -60.55 -86.24 34.57
CA PRO A 336 -60.19 -87.65 34.62
C PRO A 336 -60.98 -88.41 35.71
N GLY A 337 -61.49 -89.59 35.37
CA GLY A 337 -62.30 -90.41 36.28
C GLY A 337 -63.65 -89.80 36.68
N SER A 338 -64.15 -88.76 35.99
CA SER A 338 -65.45 -88.17 36.29
C SER A 338 -66.65 -88.87 35.66
N PHE A 339 -66.40 -89.76 34.68
CA PHE A 339 -67.43 -90.48 33.95
C PHE A 339 -68.11 -91.55 34.81
N SER A 340 -69.44 -91.58 34.75
CA SER A 340 -70.30 -92.66 35.22
C SER A 340 -71.31 -93.00 34.12
N ILE A 341 -71.52 -94.30 33.88
CA ILE A 341 -72.54 -94.83 32.98
C ILE A 341 -73.48 -95.70 33.81
N SER A 342 -74.75 -95.32 33.87
CA SER A 342 -75.80 -96.08 34.55
C SER A 342 -76.85 -96.56 33.56
N LYS A 343 -77.45 -97.72 33.82
CA LYS A 343 -78.60 -98.22 33.05
C LYS A 343 -79.80 -98.55 33.95
N GLY A 344 -81.00 -98.48 33.40
CA GLY A 344 -82.26 -98.70 34.12
C GLY A 344 -83.49 -98.36 33.27
N ASN A 345 -84.62 -98.12 33.93
CA ASN A 345 -85.86 -97.71 33.27
C ASN A 345 -86.05 -96.20 33.39
N TRP A 346 -86.45 -95.51 32.32
CA TRP A 346 -86.79 -94.09 32.38
C TRP A 346 -88.26 -93.92 32.77
N GLU A 347 -88.49 -93.28 33.92
CA GLU A 347 -89.80 -93.10 34.54
C GLU A 347 -90.03 -91.62 34.90
N ARG A 348 -91.28 -91.24 35.23
CA ARG A 348 -91.62 -89.87 35.64
C ARG A 348 -91.80 -89.78 37.15
N ASN A 349 -91.16 -88.79 37.78
CA ASN A 349 -91.38 -88.49 39.19
C ASN A 349 -92.68 -87.67 39.42
N SER A 350 -93.00 -87.38 40.68
CA SER A 350 -94.19 -86.62 41.10
C SER A 350 -94.26 -85.18 40.58
N GLU A 351 -93.13 -84.62 40.16
CA GLU A 351 -93.00 -83.27 39.58
C GLU A 351 -92.93 -83.32 38.04
N ASN A 352 -93.20 -84.48 37.44
CA ASN A 352 -93.14 -84.74 36.01
C ASN A 352 -91.73 -84.55 35.40
N TYR A 353 -90.64 -84.73 36.16
CA TYR A 353 -89.29 -84.86 35.60
C TYR A 353 -88.96 -86.33 35.25
N TRP A 354 -88.07 -86.54 34.28
CA TRP A 354 -87.52 -87.85 33.97
C TRP A 354 -86.47 -88.29 35.00
N THR A 355 -86.66 -89.49 35.54
CA THR A 355 -85.72 -90.14 36.47
C THR A 355 -85.39 -91.55 36.00
N LEU A 356 -84.11 -91.94 36.10
CA LEU A 356 -83.68 -93.31 35.82
C LEU A 356 -83.92 -94.18 37.06
N SER A 357 -84.94 -95.02 37.04
CA SER A 357 -85.34 -95.88 38.15
C SER A 357 -84.43 -97.10 38.29
N ASN A 358 -84.12 -97.44 39.55
CA ASN A 358 -83.23 -98.54 39.97
C ASN A 358 -81.87 -98.58 39.21
N PRO A 359 -81.16 -97.44 39.09
CA PRO A 359 -80.00 -97.32 38.21
C PRO A 359 -78.87 -98.26 38.63
N GLN A 360 -78.39 -99.07 37.69
CA GLN A 360 -77.23 -99.94 37.85
C GLN A 360 -76.00 -99.27 37.24
N ASP A 361 -74.94 -99.09 38.04
CA ASP A 361 -73.64 -98.62 37.53
C ASP A 361 -73.03 -99.72 36.64
N VAL A 362 -72.80 -99.37 35.39
CA VAL A 362 -72.21 -100.22 34.35
C VAL A 362 -70.95 -99.58 33.74
N THR A 363 -70.39 -98.54 34.37
CA THR A 363 -69.22 -97.79 33.89
C THR A 363 -68.05 -98.71 33.53
N ASN A 364 -67.74 -99.68 34.41
CA ASN A 364 -66.65 -100.64 34.22
C ASN A 364 -66.90 -101.68 33.10
N GLN A 365 -68.08 -101.68 32.46
CA GLN A 365 -68.41 -102.58 31.34
C GLN A 365 -68.05 -101.98 29.97
N TYR A 366 -67.72 -100.67 29.91
CA TYR A 366 -67.51 -99.94 28.66
C TYR A 366 -66.16 -99.21 28.64
N ASN A 367 -65.46 -99.29 27.51
CA ASN A 367 -64.32 -98.41 27.25
C ASN A 367 -64.80 -97.05 26.72
N ILE A 368 -64.31 -95.97 27.31
CA ILE A 368 -64.58 -94.59 26.87
C ILE A 368 -63.36 -94.12 26.08
N ASP A 369 -63.47 -94.11 24.75
CA ASP A 369 -62.43 -93.68 23.83
C ASP A 369 -62.35 -92.14 23.81
N ILE A 370 -61.54 -91.56 24.70
CA ILE A 370 -61.29 -90.09 24.75
C ILE A 370 -60.19 -89.73 23.75
N ASN A 371 -60.34 -88.61 23.03
CA ASN A 371 -59.35 -88.12 22.07
C ASN A 371 -58.10 -87.53 22.74
N SER A 372 -57.02 -87.37 21.98
CA SER A 372 -55.73 -86.88 22.49
C SER A 372 -55.73 -85.44 23.00
N SER A 373 -56.76 -84.63 22.67
CA SER A 373 -56.96 -83.27 23.20
C SER A 373 -57.88 -83.23 24.43
N ASN A 374 -58.38 -84.37 24.93
CA ASN A 374 -59.30 -84.49 26.05
C ASN A 374 -60.58 -83.62 25.90
N SER A 375 -61.08 -83.51 24.66
CA SER A 375 -62.18 -82.62 24.26
C SER A 375 -63.30 -83.29 23.45
N ALA A 376 -63.10 -84.54 23.01
CA ALA A 376 -64.18 -85.41 22.52
C ALA A 376 -64.04 -86.83 23.08
N TYR A 377 -65.15 -87.52 23.32
CA TYR A 377 -65.16 -88.95 23.67
C TYR A 377 -66.10 -89.76 22.78
N THR A 378 -65.90 -91.07 22.75
CA THR A 378 -66.82 -92.03 22.14
C THR A 378 -66.97 -93.26 23.02
N VAL A 379 -68.21 -93.74 23.21
CA VAL A 379 -68.49 -94.99 23.92
C VAL A 379 -69.43 -95.87 23.09
N LYS A 380 -69.13 -97.17 23.04
CA LYS A 380 -69.84 -98.15 22.23
C LYS A 380 -70.75 -98.98 23.15
N LEU A 381 -72.04 -98.63 23.23
CA LEU A 381 -72.99 -99.30 24.12
C LEU A 381 -73.47 -100.66 23.58
N GLY A 382 -73.33 -100.90 22.27
CA GLY A 382 -73.67 -102.18 21.64
C GLY A 382 -75.16 -102.27 21.29
N ASN A 383 -75.78 -103.43 21.49
CA ASN A 383 -77.23 -103.56 21.33
C ASN A 383 -77.89 -103.28 22.69
N ILE A 384 -78.80 -102.31 22.75
CA ILE A 384 -79.49 -101.93 23.99
C ILE A 384 -81.01 -102.10 23.86
N SER A 385 -81.66 -102.34 24.99
CA SER A 385 -83.13 -102.27 25.12
C SER A 385 -83.56 -101.39 26.30
N GLU A 386 -82.68 -101.21 27.28
CA GLU A 386 -82.88 -100.39 28.48
C GLU A 386 -82.54 -98.92 28.22
N GLY A 387 -82.91 -98.06 29.18
CA GLY A 387 -82.46 -96.67 29.24
C GLY A 387 -81.04 -96.57 29.81
N TYR A 388 -80.26 -95.60 29.31
CA TYR A 388 -78.90 -95.30 29.80
C TYR A 388 -78.77 -93.81 30.15
N ALA A 389 -77.96 -93.52 31.16
CA ALA A 389 -77.50 -92.18 31.51
C ALA A 389 -75.97 -92.16 31.58
N ILE A 390 -75.34 -91.20 30.91
CA ILE A 390 -73.91 -90.91 31.05
C ILE A 390 -73.76 -89.57 31.75
N VAL A 391 -73.05 -89.56 32.88
CA VAL A 391 -72.75 -88.35 33.66
C VAL A 391 -71.25 -88.15 33.70
N TYR A 392 -70.77 -86.92 33.50
CA TYR A 392 -69.35 -86.60 33.59
C TYR A 392 -69.13 -85.11 33.92
N ARG A 393 -67.89 -84.74 34.22
CA ARG A 393 -67.52 -83.35 34.54
C ARG A 393 -66.46 -82.81 33.59
N VAL A 394 -66.51 -81.51 33.37
CA VAL A 394 -65.65 -80.75 32.46
C VAL A 394 -65.08 -79.56 33.22
N LYS A 395 -63.79 -79.27 33.04
CA LYS A 395 -63.11 -78.16 33.71
C LYS A 395 -62.49 -77.21 32.69
N SER A 396 -62.61 -75.92 32.94
CA SER A 396 -61.90 -74.89 32.16
C SER A 396 -60.44 -74.78 32.61
N ASN A 397 -59.56 -74.46 31.67
CA ASN A 397 -58.17 -74.09 31.93
C ASN A 397 -57.98 -72.60 32.31
N HIS A 398 -59.06 -71.81 32.35
CA HIS A 398 -59.06 -70.39 32.70
C HIS A 398 -60.21 -70.03 33.66
N PRO A 399 -60.14 -68.87 34.36
CA PRO A 399 -61.26 -68.36 35.15
C PRO A 399 -62.44 -67.99 34.23
N LEU A 400 -63.62 -68.50 34.55
CA LEU A 400 -64.84 -68.27 33.76
C LEU A 400 -65.40 -66.86 33.98
N LEU A 401 -65.87 -66.22 32.91
CA LEU A 401 -66.46 -64.87 32.94
C LEU A 401 -67.99 -64.93 32.98
N ASN A 402 -68.63 -63.95 33.61
CA ASN A 402 -70.09 -63.87 33.62
C ASN A 402 -70.64 -63.74 32.18
N GLY A 403 -71.62 -64.58 31.84
CA GLY A 403 -72.21 -64.68 30.50
C GLY A 403 -71.45 -65.58 29.52
N GLU A 404 -70.32 -66.18 29.93
CA GLU A 404 -69.53 -67.09 29.08
C GLU A 404 -70.30 -68.38 28.75
N GLN A 405 -70.15 -68.89 27.52
CA GLN A 405 -70.91 -70.02 26.99
C GLN A 405 -70.05 -71.28 26.84
N VAL A 406 -70.39 -72.32 27.61
CA VAL A 406 -69.80 -73.66 27.50
C VAL A 406 -70.71 -74.53 26.64
N VAL A 407 -70.37 -74.62 25.36
CA VAL A 407 -71.12 -75.34 24.34
C VAL A 407 -70.58 -76.76 24.21
N ASN A 408 -71.48 -77.73 24.24
CA ASN A 408 -71.14 -79.15 24.16
C ASN A 408 -72.21 -79.92 23.36
N ASN A 409 -71.78 -80.69 22.36
CA ASN A 409 -72.62 -81.47 21.47
C ASN A 409 -72.48 -82.97 21.74
N VAL A 410 -73.56 -83.72 21.58
CA VAL A 410 -73.55 -85.19 21.58
C VAL A 410 -74.40 -85.76 20.45
N ASN A 411 -73.91 -86.84 19.83
CA ASN A 411 -74.60 -87.62 18.81
C ASN A 411 -74.94 -89.01 19.35
N TYR A 412 -76.11 -89.50 18.96
CA TYR A 412 -76.57 -90.87 19.16
C TYR A 412 -76.57 -91.55 17.79
N GLU A 413 -75.63 -92.48 17.60
CA GLU A 413 -75.51 -93.28 16.39
C GLU A 413 -76.07 -94.68 16.61
N SER A 414 -76.73 -95.23 15.58
CA SER A 414 -77.06 -96.65 15.45
C SER A 414 -76.58 -97.13 14.09
N ASN A 415 -75.89 -98.27 14.04
CA ASN A 415 -75.39 -98.88 12.80
C ASN A 415 -74.56 -97.91 11.92
N LYS A 416 -73.74 -97.04 12.53
CA LYS A 416 -72.93 -95.98 11.88
C LYS A 416 -73.73 -94.85 11.22
N LYS A 417 -74.98 -94.64 11.62
CA LYS A 417 -75.79 -93.48 11.22
C LYS A 417 -76.22 -92.73 12.48
N VAL A 418 -76.02 -91.40 12.50
CA VAL A 418 -76.61 -90.53 13.52
C VAL A 418 -78.14 -90.61 13.41
N ILE A 419 -78.79 -91.10 14.46
CA ILE A 419 -80.26 -91.20 14.57
C ILE A 419 -80.85 -90.08 15.43
N ASN A 420 -80.08 -89.52 16.35
CA ASN A 420 -80.45 -88.33 17.11
C ASN A 420 -79.18 -87.54 17.51
N SER A 421 -79.32 -86.25 17.85
CA SER A 421 -78.24 -85.44 18.39
C SER A 421 -78.78 -84.36 19.32
N SER A 422 -77.96 -83.92 20.28
CA SER A 422 -78.36 -82.92 21.27
C SER A 422 -77.21 -81.96 21.55
N LYS A 423 -77.54 -80.66 21.55
CA LYS A 423 -76.61 -79.58 21.88
C LYS A 423 -77.06 -78.97 23.20
N ASN A 424 -76.13 -78.82 24.14
CA ASN A 424 -76.35 -78.04 25.34
C ASN A 424 -75.37 -76.86 25.39
N THR A 425 -75.88 -75.71 25.82
CA THR A 425 -75.08 -74.52 26.13
C THR A 425 -75.31 -74.19 27.60
N VAL A 426 -74.26 -74.30 28.41
CA VAL A 426 -74.26 -73.82 29.79
C VAL A 426 -73.73 -72.39 29.80
N TYR A 427 -74.40 -71.50 30.52
CA TYR A 427 -73.92 -70.13 30.75
C TYR A 427 -73.26 -70.08 32.12
N TYR A 428 -72.03 -69.58 32.21
CA TYR A 428 -71.44 -69.26 33.51
C TYR A 428 -72.08 -67.97 34.04
N GLN A 429 -72.80 -68.09 35.16
CA GLN A 429 -73.56 -67.00 35.75
C GLN A 429 -72.90 -66.55 37.05
N GLY A 430 -72.50 -65.29 37.16
CA GLY A 430 -71.81 -64.75 38.34
C GLY A 430 -72.06 -63.26 38.50
N ALA A 431 -71.85 -62.74 39.71
CA ALA A 431 -71.92 -61.31 39.93
C ALA A 431 -70.59 -60.64 39.54
N SER A 432 -70.68 -59.49 38.87
CA SER A 432 -69.52 -58.72 38.38
C SER A 432 -69.76 -57.22 38.50
N GLY A 433 -68.68 -56.44 38.53
CA GLY A 433 -68.79 -54.99 38.46
C GLY A 433 -67.47 -54.31 38.12
N LYS A 434 -67.56 -53.06 37.67
CA LYS A 434 -66.43 -52.17 37.38
C LYS A 434 -66.77 -50.74 37.80
N ALA A 435 -65.78 -49.92 38.13
CA ALA A 435 -65.98 -48.51 38.43
C ALA A 435 -64.77 -47.66 38.02
N ASN A 436 -64.95 -46.36 37.80
CA ASN A 436 -63.90 -45.43 37.37
C ASN A 436 -64.15 -44.03 37.93
N GLY A 437 -63.10 -43.30 38.31
CA GLY A 437 -63.13 -41.86 38.59
C GLY A 437 -62.48 -40.98 37.51
N TYR A 438 -61.75 -41.57 36.55
CA TYR A 438 -61.18 -40.86 35.40
C TYR A 438 -62.24 -40.57 34.33
N ASN A 439 -63.29 -39.84 34.70
CA ASN A 439 -64.50 -39.65 33.89
C ASN A 439 -64.53 -38.31 33.12
N HIS A 440 -63.52 -37.45 33.29
CA HIS A 440 -63.50 -36.10 32.73
C HIS A 440 -62.66 -35.99 31.46
N SER A 441 -62.92 -34.92 30.70
CA SER A 441 -62.20 -34.54 29.48
C SER A 441 -61.91 -33.05 29.47
N LEU A 442 -60.89 -32.65 28.72
CA LEU A 442 -60.54 -31.24 28.48
C LEU A 442 -60.30 -31.02 26.98
N THR A 443 -61.02 -30.06 26.40
CA THR A 443 -60.85 -29.61 25.02
C THR A 443 -60.08 -28.29 24.96
N ILE A 444 -59.08 -28.23 24.09
CA ILE A 444 -58.39 -27.00 23.71
C ILE A 444 -59.01 -26.50 22.41
N ASN A 445 -59.42 -25.22 22.38
CA ASN A 445 -59.63 -24.46 21.15
C ASN A 445 -58.37 -23.61 20.92
N LYS A 446 -57.78 -23.66 19.72
CA LYS A 446 -56.55 -22.93 19.38
C LYS A 446 -56.75 -22.07 18.14
N GLU A 447 -56.43 -20.79 18.27
CA GLU A 447 -56.77 -19.74 17.33
C GLU A 447 -55.61 -18.73 17.16
N ASP A 448 -55.67 -17.92 16.09
CA ASP A 448 -54.82 -16.72 15.95
C ASP A 448 -55.50 -15.46 16.50
N GLU A 449 -54.78 -14.32 16.49
CA GLU A 449 -55.30 -13.01 16.93
C GLU A 449 -56.54 -12.49 16.15
N SER A 450 -57.02 -13.20 15.11
CA SER A 450 -58.27 -12.92 14.40
C SER A 450 -59.40 -13.91 14.71
N GLY A 451 -59.18 -14.89 15.58
CA GLY A 451 -60.12 -15.98 15.89
C GLY A 451 -60.13 -17.09 14.84
N ALA A 452 -59.14 -17.14 13.93
CA ALA A 452 -59.05 -18.21 12.93
C ALA A 452 -58.39 -19.46 13.55
N PRO A 453 -58.95 -20.67 13.34
CA PRO A 453 -58.46 -21.89 13.97
C PRO A 453 -57.06 -22.31 13.50
N LEU A 454 -56.23 -22.83 14.43
CA LEU A 454 -54.85 -23.23 14.17
C LEU A 454 -54.57 -24.70 14.51
N ALA A 455 -54.20 -25.46 13.48
CA ALA A 455 -53.83 -26.87 13.57
C ALA A 455 -52.36 -27.09 13.94
N ASN A 456 -52.05 -28.28 14.47
CA ASN A 456 -50.72 -28.75 14.85
C ASN A 456 -50.04 -27.97 15.99
N ALA A 457 -50.80 -27.22 16.79
CA ALA A 457 -50.34 -26.79 18.11
C ALA A 457 -50.25 -28.01 19.02
N VAL A 458 -49.18 -28.13 19.81
CA VAL A 458 -48.95 -29.26 20.73
C VAL A 458 -48.87 -28.73 22.15
N PHE A 459 -49.69 -29.29 23.04
CA PHE A 459 -49.80 -28.91 24.44
C PHE A 459 -49.42 -30.08 25.36
N SER A 460 -48.79 -29.76 26.49
CA SER A 460 -48.72 -30.64 27.65
C SER A 460 -49.83 -30.28 28.65
N VAL A 461 -50.58 -31.29 29.09
CA VAL A 461 -51.59 -31.17 30.14
C VAL A 461 -50.96 -31.59 31.47
N ILE A 462 -50.78 -30.64 32.39
CA ILE A 462 -50.08 -30.85 33.66
C ILE A 462 -51.10 -30.79 34.79
N ARG A 463 -51.24 -31.87 35.59
CA ARG A 463 -52.10 -31.88 36.79
C ARG A 463 -51.44 -31.02 37.87
N LYS A 464 -52.11 -29.96 38.32
CA LYS A 464 -51.52 -28.95 39.23
C LYS A 464 -51.19 -29.51 40.61
N SER A 465 -52.04 -30.38 41.15
CA SER A 465 -51.88 -31.02 42.46
C SER A 465 -50.66 -31.95 42.57
N THR A 466 -50.20 -32.54 41.46
CA THR A 466 -49.02 -33.43 41.42
C THR A 466 -47.84 -32.85 40.62
N ASN A 467 -48.04 -31.73 39.93
CA ASN A 467 -47.14 -31.16 38.92
C ASN A 467 -46.71 -32.14 37.80
N GLY A 468 -47.48 -33.21 37.58
CA GLY A 468 -47.19 -34.26 36.60
C GLY A 468 -47.88 -34.03 35.27
N VAL A 469 -47.18 -34.28 34.15
CA VAL A 469 -47.80 -34.33 32.81
C VAL A 469 -48.68 -35.59 32.73
N VAL A 470 -49.99 -35.40 32.57
CA VAL A 470 -50.97 -36.51 32.41
C VAL A 470 -51.22 -36.88 30.95
N GLY A 471 -50.79 -36.04 30.01
CA GLY A 471 -50.85 -36.33 28.58
C GLY A 471 -50.54 -35.13 27.72
N THR A 472 -50.70 -35.29 26.40
CA THR A 472 -50.47 -34.26 25.39
C THR A 472 -51.65 -34.14 24.45
N ILE A 473 -51.96 -32.91 24.02
CA ILE A 473 -53.01 -32.61 23.05
C ILE A 473 -52.36 -32.01 21.79
N THR A 474 -52.75 -32.47 20.61
CA THR A 474 -52.40 -31.84 19.33
C THR A 474 -53.68 -31.36 18.63
N THR A 475 -53.68 -30.14 18.08
CA THR A 475 -54.88 -29.57 17.46
C THR A 475 -55.08 -29.99 16.01
N GLY A 476 -56.34 -30.28 15.65
CA GLY A 476 -56.77 -30.61 14.29
C GLY A 476 -57.03 -29.40 13.39
N PRO A 477 -57.48 -29.62 12.14
CA PRO A 477 -57.78 -28.56 11.16
C PRO A 477 -58.84 -27.53 11.60
N ASP A 478 -59.69 -27.87 12.57
CA ASP A 478 -60.69 -27.00 13.18
C ASP A 478 -60.16 -26.22 14.41
N GLY A 479 -58.85 -26.34 14.68
CA GLY A 479 -58.18 -25.73 15.83
C GLY A 479 -58.36 -26.49 17.13
N LYS A 480 -59.00 -27.67 17.14
CA LYS A 480 -59.39 -28.36 18.38
C LYS A 480 -58.57 -29.60 18.68
N GLY A 481 -58.42 -29.90 19.96
CA GLY A 481 -57.90 -31.18 20.42
C GLY A 481 -58.39 -31.48 21.84
N THR A 482 -58.72 -32.73 22.12
CA THR A 482 -59.33 -33.15 23.39
C THR A 482 -58.55 -34.29 24.04
N ILE A 483 -58.29 -34.18 25.34
CA ILE A 483 -57.85 -35.30 26.18
C ILE A 483 -59.04 -35.85 26.97
N TYR A 484 -59.07 -37.16 27.19
CA TYR A 484 -60.08 -37.89 27.95
C TYR A 484 -59.39 -38.70 29.06
N GLY A 485 -60.16 -39.14 30.06
CA GLY A 485 -59.59 -39.92 31.17
C GLY A 485 -58.89 -39.05 32.21
N LEU A 486 -59.42 -37.85 32.46
CA LEU A 486 -58.96 -36.95 33.51
C LEU A 486 -59.75 -37.15 34.82
N LEU A 487 -59.12 -36.77 35.93
CA LEU A 487 -59.80 -36.51 37.19
C LEU A 487 -60.36 -35.09 37.18
N LYS A 488 -61.26 -34.79 38.12
CA LYS A 488 -61.68 -33.41 38.39
C LYS A 488 -60.60 -32.72 39.23
N ASP A 489 -59.75 -31.92 38.59
CA ASP A 489 -58.64 -31.22 39.25
C ASP A 489 -58.28 -29.95 38.48
N ASP A 490 -57.44 -29.10 39.06
CA ASP A 490 -56.82 -28.01 38.34
C ASP A 490 -55.72 -28.53 37.38
N TYR A 491 -55.69 -28.00 36.16
CA TYR A 491 -54.70 -28.33 35.14
C TYR A 491 -54.00 -27.08 34.60
N ILE A 492 -52.68 -27.17 34.40
CA ILE A 492 -51.89 -26.18 33.66
C ILE A 492 -51.71 -26.70 32.23
N ILE A 493 -52.12 -25.88 31.26
CA ILE A 493 -52.04 -26.15 29.83
C ILE A 493 -50.89 -25.33 29.28
N ARG A 494 -49.78 -26.01 29.02
CA ARG A 494 -48.57 -25.42 28.46
C ARG A 494 -48.46 -25.78 26.99
N GLU A 495 -48.38 -24.78 26.13
CA GLU A 495 -47.98 -25.04 24.75
C GLU A 495 -46.49 -25.40 24.69
N THR A 496 -46.16 -26.46 23.95
CA THR A 496 -44.80 -26.99 23.77
C THR A 496 -44.33 -26.96 22.32
N SER A 497 -45.26 -26.85 21.36
CA SER A 497 -44.97 -26.45 19.98
C SER A 497 -46.10 -25.59 19.45
N ALA A 498 -45.78 -24.36 19.02
CA ALA A 498 -46.70 -23.52 18.28
C ALA A 498 -46.88 -24.05 16.83
N PRO A 499 -48.00 -23.72 16.16
CA PRO A 499 -48.16 -23.90 14.71
C PRO A 499 -47.10 -23.13 13.91
N SER A 500 -46.80 -23.58 12.69
CA SER A 500 -45.83 -22.89 11.81
C SER A 500 -46.27 -21.45 11.52
N GLY A 501 -45.37 -20.49 11.77
CA GLY A 501 -45.65 -19.06 11.63
C GLY A 501 -46.12 -18.35 12.90
N TYR A 502 -46.14 -19.02 14.05
CA TYR A 502 -46.63 -18.46 15.33
C TYR A 502 -45.64 -18.60 16.47
N THR A 503 -45.82 -17.79 17.53
CA THR A 503 -45.04 -17.84 18.77
C THR A 503 -45.84 -18.49 19.89
N LEU A 504 -45.19 -19.35 20.69
CA LEU A 504 -45.78 -20.06 21.84
C LEU A 504 -46.64 -19.14 22.72
N ALA A 505 -47.87 -19.57 23.00
CA ALA A 505 -48.73 -18.94 23.98
C ALA A 505 -48.20 -19.07 25.41
N LYS A 506 -48.78 -18.28 26.33
CA LYS A 506 -48.55 -18.44 27.77
C LYS A 506 -49.37 -19.62 28.32
N ASP A 507 -48.87 -20.25 29.38
CA ASP A 507 -49.59 -21.26 30.15
C ASP A 507 -51.00 -20.76 30.56
N VAL A 508 -52.02 -21.56 30.29
CA VAL A 508 -53.40 -21.33 30.74
C VAL A 508 -53.73 -22.29 31.88
N THR A 509 -54.35 -21.81 32.96
CA THR A 509 -54.86 -22.67 34.04
C THR A 509 -56.35 -22.94 33.83
N VAL A 510 -56.71 -24.22 33.83
CA VAL A 510 -58.07 -24.75 33.83
C VAL A 510 -58.38 -25.19 35.25
N SER A 511 -59.54 -24.80 35.81
CA SER A 511 -59.88 -25.16 37.19
C SER A 511 -60.75 -26.41 37.28
N ALA A 512 -60.65 -27.14 38.39
CA ALA A 512 -61.51 -28.28 38.73
C ALA A 512 -63.01 -27.97 38.57
N ASP A 513 -63.44 -26.73 38.87
CA ASP A 513 -64.84 -26.30 38.76
C ASP A 513 -65.34 -26.13 37.31
N SER A 514 -64.43 -26.09 36.33
CA SER A 514 -64.79 -25.93 34.91
C SER A 514 -65.16 -27.23 34.19
N PHE A 515 -65.05 -28.38 34.87
CA PHE A 515 -65.42 -29.69 34.33
C PHE A 515 -66.91 -29.97 34.55
N ASP A 516 -67.74 -29.71 33.53
CA ASP A 516 -69.16 -30.08 33.47
C ASP A 516 -69.37 -31.46 32.80
N SER A 517 -70.62 -31.79 32.46
CA SER A 517 -71.01 -33.04 31.78
C SER A 517 -70.55 -33.16 30.31
N LYS A 518 -69.87 -32.14 29.76
CA LYS A 518 -69.21 -32.14 28.45
C LYS A 518 -67.68 -32.08 28.55
N GLY A 519 -67.16 -31.86 29.75
CA GLY A 519 -65.74 -31.64 30.02
C GLY A 519 -65.32 -30.17 29.92
N ALA A 520 -64.19 -29.86 30.54
CA ALA A 520 -63.66 -28.50 30.55
C ALA A 520 -63.22 -28.05 29.14
N THR A 521 -63.16 -26.73 28.94
CA THR A 521 -62.70 -26.13 27.68
C THR A 521 -61.79 -24.94 27.97
N ALA A 522 -60.68 -24.84 27.23
CA ALA A 522 -59.79 -23.69 27.25
C ALA A 522 -59.54 -23.16 25.84
N THR A 523 -59.57 -21.83 25.67
CA THR A 523 -59.16 -21.17 24.42
C THR A 523 -57.77 -20.58 24.60
N ILE A 524 -56.86 -20.91 23.69
CA ILE A 524 -55.49 -20.39 23.62
C ILE A 524 -55.34 -19.64 22.29
N THR A 525 -54.79 -18.42 22.34
CA THR A 525 -54.63 -17.54 21.17
C THR A 525 -53.15 -17.27 20.90
N ASP A 526 -52.68 -17.53 19.68
CA ASP A 526 -51.29 -17.28 19.26
C ASP A 526 -51.11 -15.97 18.51
N LYS A 527 -49.91 -15.40 18.67
CA LYS A 527 -49.41 -14.25 17.90
C LYS A 527 -48.53 -14.71 16.75
N LYS A 528 -48.59 -14.02 15.61
CA LYS A 528 -47.77 -14.35 14.44
C LYS A 528 -46.29 -14.06 14.72
N ALA A 529 -45.42 -14.97 14.29
CA ALA A 529 -43.98 -14.82 14.39
C ALA A 529 -43.52 -13.64 13.52
N VAL A 530 -42.91 -12.64 14.16
CA VAL A 530 -42.40 -11.44 13.51
C VAL A 530 -40.91 -11.28 13.75
N THR A 531 -40.23 -10.75 12.72
CA THR A 531 -38.80 -10.47 12.70
C THR A 531 -38.54 -8.99 12.43
N THR A 532 -37.27 -8.59 12.44
CA THR A 532 -36.81 -7.23 12.11
C THR A 532 -35.58 -7.32 11.22
N VAL A 533 -35.63 -6.62 10.09
CA VAL A 533 -34.46 -6.43 9.21
C VAL A 533 -33.89 -5.06 9.50
N SER A 534 -32.60 -5.01 9.84
CA SER A 534 -31.89 -3.76 10.09
C SER A 534 -30.53 -3.78 9.41
N GLY A 535 -30.06 -2.60 9.01
CA GLY A 535 -28.89 -2.44 8.17
C GLY A 535 -28.22 -1.09 8.37
N THR A 536 -26.97 -0.99 7.92
CA THR A 536 -26.21 0.26 7.90
C THR A 536 -25.84 0.63 6.46
N LYS A 537 -25.82 1.93 6.19
CA LYS A 537 -25.27 2.49 4.96
C LYS A 537 -23.86 3.02 5.25
N THR A 538 -22.88 2.47 4.55
CA THR A 538 -21.49 2.93 4.55
C THR A 538 -21.21 3.69 3.24
N TRP A 539 -20.42 4.74 3.36
CA TRP A 539 -19.90 5.50 2.22
C TRP A 539 -18.39 5.32 2.12
N LYS A 540 -17.89 5.05 0.90
CA LYS A 540 -16.46 4.93 0.56
C LYS A 540 -16.15 5.94 -0.54
N ASP A 541 -16.02 7.19 -0.14
CA ASP A 541 -15.94 8.39 -1.00
C ASP A 541 -14.91 9.43 -0.48
N ASN A 542 -14.01 8.99 0.41
CA ASN A 542 -13.01 9.82 1.09
C ASN A 542 -13.63 11.02 1.84
N ASP A 543 -14.64 10.73 2.67
CA ASP A 543 -15.43 11.70 3.44
C ASP A 543 -16.14 12.76 2.57
N ASP A 544 -16.70 12.32 1.45
CA ASP A 544 -17.36 13.16 0.43
C ASP A 544 -16.48 14.30 -0.12
N GLN A 545 -15.20 13.99 -0.36
CA GLN A 545 -14.17 14.92 -0.88
C GLN A 545 -14.67 15.84 -2.01
N ASP A 546 -15.44 15.27 -2.95
CA ASP A 546 -15.88 15.89 -4.20
C ASP A 546 -17.30 16.50 -4.12
N GLY A 547 -17.97 16.43 -2.97
CA GLY A 547 -19.34 16.95 -2.78
C GLY A 547 -20.35 16.27 -3.71
N LYS A 548 -20.37 14.94 -3.71
CA LYS A 548 -21.21 14.08 -4.56
C LYS A 548 -22.17 13.17 -3.77
N ARG A 549 -21.95 12.99 -2.47
CA ARG A 549 -22.85 12.20 -1.61
C ARG A 549 -24.23 12.88 -1.54
N PRO A 550 -25.34 12.20 -1.87
CA PRO A 550 -26.68 12.77 -1.74
C PRO A 550 -27.10 12.87 -0.26
N ASP A 551 -27.96 13.84 0.06
CA ASP A 551 -28.55 14.02 1.41
C ASP A 551 -29.30 12.78 1.91
N SER A 552 -29.75 11.92 0.99
CA SER A 552 -30.50 10.71 1.29
C SER A 552 -30.36 9.64 0.21
N ILE A 553 -30.58 8.39 0.62
CA ILE A 553 -30.78 7.24 -0.27
C ILE A 553 -32.19 6.67 -0.04
N LYS A 554 -32.67 5.83 -0.96
CA LYS A 554 -33.87 5.02 -0.75
C LYS A 554 -33.50 3.54 -0.78
N VAL A 555 -33.71 2.89 0.36
CA VAL A 555 -33.50 1.45 0.54
C VAL A 555 -34.85 0.74 0.40
N ASN A 556 -34.89 -0.29 -0.43
CA ASN A 556 -36.06 -1.15 -0.61
C ASN A 556 -35.85 -2.47 0.15
N LEU A 557 -36.86 -2.91 0.90
CA LEU A 557 -36.92 -4.23 1.50
C LEU A 557 -37.68 -5.17 0.56
N LEU A 558 -37.06 -6.30 0.23
CA LEU A 558 -37.65 -7.34 -0.61
C LEU A 558 -37.99 -8.55 0.26
N ALA A 559 -39.22 -9.06 0.14
CA ALA A 559 -39.62 -10.37 0.64
C ALA A 559 -39.67 -11.33 -0.55
N ASN A 560 -38.94 -12.45 -0.49
CA ASN A 560 -38.93 -13.47 -1.54
C ASN A 560 -38.65 -12.90 -2.95
N GLY A 561 -37.83 -11.84 -3.05
CA GLY A 561 -37.50 -11.14 -4.29
C GLY A 561 -38.47 -10.03 -4.74
N LYS A 562 -39.59 -9.81 -4.03
CA LYS A 562 -40.56 -8.73 -4.33
C LYS A 562 -40.43 -7.60 -3.32
N VAL A 563 -40.35 -6.34 -3.78
CA VAL A 563 -40.35 -5.17 -2.89
C VAL A 563 -41.67 -5.12 -2.09
N VAL A 564 -41.56 -5.03 -0.76
CA VAL A 564 -42.71 -4.96 0.17
C VAL A 564 -42.72 -3.68 1.01
N GLN A 565 -41.55 -3.10 1.29
CA GLN A 565 -41.40 -1.82 1.98
C GLN A 565 -40.23 -1.03 1.38
N SER A 566 -40.18 0.27 1.61
CA SER A 566 -38.98 1.07 1.35
C SER A 566 -38.83 2.16 2.41
N LYS A 567 -37.61 2.62 2.64
CA LYS A 567 -37.27 3.63 3.64
C LYS A 567 -36.22 4.58 3.05
N THR A 568 -36.50 5.87 3.12
CA THR A 568 -35.50 6.92 2.89
C THR A 568 -34.56 6.92 4.09
N VAL A 569 -33.25 6.94 3.85
CA VAL A 569 -32.20 6.95 4.88
C VAL A 569 -31.30 8.16 4.66
N LYS A 570 -31.03 8.91 5.73
CA LYS A 570 -30.29 10.18 5.72
C LYS A 570 -29.11 10.15 6.70
N ALA A 571 -28.27 11.17 6.63
CA ALA A 571 -27.26 11.45 7.65
C ALA A 571 -27.86 11.62 9.06
N SER A 572 -29.06 12.21 9.19
CA SER A 572 -29.79 12.35 10.46
C SER A 572 -30.15 11.02 11.13
N ASP A 573 -30.30 9.95 10.33
CA ASP A 573 -30.59 8.60 10.83
C ASP A 573 -29.29 7.87 11.24
N ASN A 574 -28.17 8.60 11.31
CA ASN A 574 -26.80 8.08 11.42
C ASN A 574 -26.48 7.04 10.33
N TRP A 575 -27.10 7.17 9.15
CA TRP A 575 -27.07 6.20 8.05
C TRP A 575 -27.51 4.77 8.45
N LYS A 576 -28.36 4.63 9.47
CA LYS A 576 -28.93 3.34 9.91
C LYS A 576 -30.38 3.21 9.49
N TYR A 577 -30.82 1.99 9.22
CA TYR A 577 -32.21 1.71 8.91
C TYR A 577 -32.71 0.40 9.51
N SER A 578 -34.03 0.31 9.61
CA SER A 578 -34.74 -0.80 10.22
C SER A 578 -36.16 -0.88 9.66
N PHE A 579 -36.61 -2.11 9.50
CA PHE A 579 -37.95 -2.54 9.11
C PHE A 579 -38.41 -3.56 10.16
N THR A 580 -39.36 -3.16 11.01
CA THR A 580 -39.83 -3.93 12.18
C THR A 580 -41.20 -4.55 11.90
N ASN A 581 -41.61 -5.51 12.73
CA ASN A 581 -42.91 -6.20 12.64
C ASN A 581 -43.13 -6.90 11.29
N LEU A 582 -42.05 -7.41 10.70
CA LEU A 582 -42.07 -8.17 9.45
C LEU A 582 -42.53 -9.60 9.73
N PRO A 583 -43.49 -10.19 9.00
CA PRO A 583 -43.81 -11.61 9.15
C PRO A 583 -42.55 -12.48 8.91
N GLU A 584 -42.26 -13.43 9.80
CA GLU A 584 -41.16 -14.38 9.52
C GLU A 584 -41.58 -15.45 8.51
N PHE A 585 -42.88 -15.71 8.36
CA PHE A 585 -43.43 -16.75 7.49
C PHE A 585 -44.58 -16.21 6.61
N GLU A 586 -44.66 -16.72 5.38
CA GLU A 586 -45.74 -16.51 4.42
C GLU A 586 -46.23 -17.89 3.95
N ASN A 587 -47.53 -18.17 4.07
CA ASN A 587 -48.14 -19.47 3.72
C ASN A 587 -47.42 -20.70 4.33
N GLY A 588 -46.89 -20.54 5.56
CA GLY A 588 -46.15 -21.58 6.29
C GLY A 588 -44.69 -21.79 5.87
N GLN A 589 -44.19 -21.03 4.88
CA GLN A 589 -42.78 -21.03 4.46
C GLN A 589 -42.06 -19.80 5.01
N LYS A 590 -40.78 -19.94 5.40
CA LYS A 590 -39.99 -18.83 5.95
C LYS A 590 -39.65 -17.81 4.86
N ILE A 591 -39.94 -16.54 5.11
CA ILE A 591 -39.65 -15.44 4.16
C ILE A 591 -38.14 -15.20 4.11
N THR A 592 -37.59 -15.19 2.89
CA THR A 592 -36.23 -14.71 2.65
C THR A 592 -36.28 -13.21 2.41
N TYR A 593 -35.80 -12.43 3.38
CA TYR A 593 -35.64 -10.99 3.23
C TYR A 593 -34.29 -10.63 2.60
N THR A 594 -34.31 -9.66 1.69
CA THR A 594 -33.11 -9.01 1.15
C THR A 594 -33.36 -7.50 1.02
N VAL A 595 -32.31 -6.72 0.73
CA VAL A 595 -32.41 -5.28 0.51
C VAL A 595 -31.81 -4.89 -0.84
N THR A 596 -32.32 -3.81 -1.43
CA THR A 596 -31.69 -3.12 -2.57
C THR A 596 -31.67 -1.62 -2.34
N GLU A 597 -30.84 -0.91 -3.08
CA GLU A 597 -30.82 0.55 -3.12
C GLU A 597 -31.28 1.05 -4.50
N ASP A 598 -32.02 2.15 -4.54
CA ASP A 598 -32.25 2.90 -5.78
C ASP A 598 -30.92 3.50 -6.26
N ALA A 599 -30.60 3.44 -7.56
CA ALA A 599 -29.27 3.74 -8.08
C ALA A 599 -28.78 5.17 -7.79
N VAL A 600 -27.70 5.30 -7.01
CA VAL A 600 -27.08 6.59 -6.66
C VAL A 600 -26.09 7.02 -7.76
N ALA A 601 -26.36 8.17 -8.39
CA ALA A 601 -25.55 8.70 -9.48
C ALA A 601 -24.09 8.94 -9.05
N GLY A 602 -23.13 8.44 -9.85
CA GLY A 602 -21.69 8.59 -9.59
C GLY A 602 -21.08 7.58 -8.60
N TYR A 603 -21.89 6.67 -8.05
CA TYR A 603 -21.45 5.64 -7.10
C TYR A 603 -21.70 4.22 -7.64
N THR A 604 -20.90 3.25 -7.19
CA THR A 604 -21.22 1.82 -7.32
C THR A 604 -21.64 1.26 -5.95
N SER A 605 -22.80 0.61 -5.89
CA SER A 605 -23.35 0.02 -4.67
C SER A 605 -22.97 -1.45 -4.53
N THR A 606 -22.72 -1.89 -3.30
CA THR A 606 -22.47 -3.28 -2.91
C THR A 606 -23.29 -3.58 -1.66
N ILE A 607 -23.77 -4.82 -1.52
CA ILE A 607 -24.68 -5.22 -0.43
C ILE A 607 -24.13 -6.50 0.21
N ASP A 608 -23.92 -6.46 1.52
CA ASP A 608 -23.44 -7.57 2.34
C ASP A 608 -24.47 -7.85 3.45
N GLY A 609 -25.24 -8.93 3.27
CA GLY A 609 -26.43 -9.22 4.07
C GLY A 609 -27.47 -8.10 3.98
N TYR A 610 -27.47 -7.21 4.98
CA TYR A 610 -28.30 -6.01 5.03
C TYR A 610 -27.49 -4.70 5.14
N ASN A 611 -26.16 -4.74 4.99
CA ASN A 611 -25.34 -3.53 4.96
C ASN A 611 -25.09 -3.10 3.51
N ILE A 612 -25.32 -1.83 3.22
CA ILE A 612 -25.14 -1.23 1.89
C ILE A 612 -23.87 -0.39 1.93
N THR A 613 -22.92 -0.65 1.04
CA THR A 613 -21.71 0.16 0.87
C THR A 613 -21.70 0.76 -0.52
N ASN A 614 -21.69 2.08 -0.63
CA ASN A 614 -21.46 2.75 -1.91
C ASN A 614 -20.04 3.27 -2.01
N ASN A 615 -19.39 2.93 -3.12
CA ASN A 615 -18.04 3.34 -3.44
C ASN A 615 -18.07 4.42 -4.52
N HIS A 616 -17.31 5.49 -4.31
CA HIS A 616 -17.00 6.52 -5.28
C HIS A 616 -15.50 6.75 -5.26
N THR A 617 -14.86 6.80 -6.43
CA THR A 617 -13.45 7.14 -6.55
C THR A 617 -13.37 8.65 -6.81
N PRO A 618 -12.91 9.46 -5.85
CA PRO A 618 -12.87 10.90 -6.02
C PRO A 618 -11.92 11.33 -7.14
N ALA A 619 -12.17 12.48 -7.76
CA ALA A 619 -11.36 12.98 -8.85
C ALA A 619 -9.96 13.40 -8.38
N THR A 620 -8.94 13.01 -9.15
CA THR A 620 -7.55 13.39 -8.92
C THR A 620 -6.97 14.17 -10.09
N VAL A 621 -6.06 15.10 -9.80
CA VAL A 621 -5.25 15.84 -10.77
C VAL A 621 -3.76 15.47 -10.65
N LYS A 622 -2.99 15.85 -11.67
CA LYS A 622 -1.52 15.81 -11.69
C LYS A 622 -1.01 17.24 -11.83
N VAL A 623 0.01 17.58 -11.05
CA VAL A 623 0.79 18.82 -11.22
C VAL A 623 2.20 18.42 -11.64
N SER A 624 2.70 19.01 -12.72
CA SER A 624 4.05 18.72 -13.22
C SER A 624 4.62 19.92 -13.95
N GLY A 625 5.93 20.09 -13.85
CA GLY A 625 6.66 21.18 -14.49
C GLY A 625 8.14 20.86 -14.65
N THR A 626 8.86 21.79 -15.27
CA THR A 626 10.29 21.70 -15.49
C THR A 626 11.06 22.76 -14.70
N LYS A 627 12.37 22.57 -14.59
CA LYS A 627 13.31 23.52 -14.04
C LYS A 627 14.31 23.95 -15.13
N THR A 628 14.33 25.24 -15.42
CA THR A 628 15.24 25.87 -16.39
C THR A 628 16.37 26.62 -15.67
N TRP A 629 17.57 26.61 -16.26
CA TRP A 629 18.76 27.30 -15.76
C TRP A 629 19.31 28.26 -16.81
N ASN A 630 19.20 29.56 -16.55
CA ASN A 630 19.66 30.66 -17.40
C ASN A 630 20.95 31.26 -16.82
N ASP A 631 22.07 30.54 -16.97
CA ASP A 631 23.37 30.83 -16.33
C ASP A 631 24.58 30.61 -17.26
N ASN A 632 24.35 30.76 -18.56
CA ASN A 632 25.33 30.49 -19.62
C ASN A 632 25.99 29.09 -19.50
N ASN A 633 25.18 28.07 -19.24
CA ASN A 633 25.60 26.68 -18.99
C ASN A 633 26.56 26.53 -17.78
N ASN A 634 26.20 27.15 -16.65
CA ASN A 634 26.96 27.15 -15.40
C ASN A 634 28.42 27.64 -15.58
N GLN A 635 28.61 28.73 -16.34
CA GLN A 635 29.94 29.28 -16.68
C GLN A 635 30.83 29.48 -15.43
N ASP A 636 30.25 30.07 -14.39
CA ASP A 636 30.93 30.47 -13.15
C ASP A 636 30.91 29.35 -12.08
N GLY A 637 30.33 28.18 -12.39
CA GLY A 637 30.37 26.98 -11.55
C GLY A 637 29.41 26.94 -10.36
N ILE A 638 28.62 27.98 -10.12
CA ILE A 638 27.80 28.14 -8.90
C ILE A 638 26.46 27.37 -8.88
N ARG A 639 26.05 26.70 -9.96
CA ARG A 639 24.76 25.97 -10.00
C ARG A 639 24.75 24.84 -8.96
N PRO A 640 23.75 24.78 -8.05
CA PRO A 640 23.65 23.69 -7.09
C PRO A 640 23.31 22.36 -7.77
N SER A 641 23.66 21.25 -7.11
CA SER A 641 23.38 19.89 -7.58
C SER A 641 21.89 19.54 -7.62
N SER A 642 21.08 20.23 -6.81
CA SER A 642 19.63 20.08 -6.73
C SER A 642 18.96 21.34 -6.19
N ILE A 643 17.64 21.41 -6.36
CA ILE A 643 16.74 22.42 -5.78
C ILE A 643 15.63 21.70 -5.00
N THR A 644 14.86 22.43 -4.19
CA THR A 644 13.58 21.93 -3.66
C THR A 644 12.44 22.75 -4.23
N VAL A 645 11.47 22.07 -4.84
CA VAL A 645 10.20 22.67 -5.28
C VAL A 645 9.10 22.26 -4.30
N ASN A 646 8.35 23.23 -3.79
CA ASN A 646 7.24 23.05 -2.88
C ASN A 646 5.92 23.07 -3.67
N LEU A 647 5.01 22.14 -3.39
CA LEU A 647 3.64 22.15 -3.90
C LEU A 647 2.72 22.79 -2.86
N LEU A 648 1.98 23.80 -3.27
CA LEU A 648 0.98 24.49 -2.46
C LEU A 648 -0.42 24.12 -2.95
N ALA A 649 -1.32 23.80 -2.02
CA ALA A 649 -2.75 23.64 -2.25
C ALA A 649 -3.48 24.78 -1.54
N ASN A 650 -4.24 25.59 -2.29
CA ASN A 650 -4.95 26.77 -1.78
C ASN A 650 -4.03 27.69 -0.93
N GLY A 651 -2.78 27.87 -1.37
CA GLY A 651 -1.77 28.69 -0.69
C GLY A 651 -1.02 28.03 0.47
N ARG A 652 -1.41 26.83 0.92
CA ARG A 652 -0.69 26.07 1.97
C ARG A 652 0.20 25.01 1.36
N GLN A 653 1.47 24.92 1.78
CA GLN A 653 2.35 23.83 1.36
C GLN A 653 1.80 22.47 1.82
N VAL A 654 1.70 21.53 0.89
CA VAL A 654 1.20 20.15 1.11
C VAL A 654 2.21 19.06 0.72
N ALA A 655 3.18 19.39 -0.15
CA ALA A 655 4.29 18.50 -0.48
C ALA A 655 5.53 19.32 -0.87
N SER A 656 6.67 18.65 -0.98
CA SER A 656 7.86 19.16 -1.63
C SER A 656 8.60 18.03 -2.35
N LYS A 657 9.40 18.38 -3.35
CA LYS A 657 10.19 17.45 -4.14
C LYS A 657 11.55 18.07 -4.41
N THR A 658 12.60 17.35 -4.04
CA THR A 658 13.96 17.65 -4.50
C THR A 658 14.03 17.34 -5.99
N VAL A 659 14.61 18.25 -6.78
CA VAL A 659 14.76 18.12 -8.23
C VAL A 659 16.22 18.37 -8.60
N SER A 660 16.79 17.50 -9.42
CA SER A 660 18.21 17.46 -9.73
C SER A 660 18.47 17.19 -11.22
N ALA A 661 19.75 17.15 -11.59
CA ALA A 661 20.16 16.76 -12.93
C ALA A 661 19.78 15.31 -13.31
N SER A 662 19.73 14.37 -12.35
CA SER A 662 19.29 12.99 -12.63
C SER A 662 17.79 12.87 -12.91
N ASP A 663 16.98 13.83 -12.46
CA ASP A 663 15.55 13.93 -12.79
C ASP A 663 15.32 14.60 -14.16
N ASN A 664 16.39 14.85 -14.93
CA ASN A 664 16.42 15.72 -16.11
C ASN A 664 15.85 17.13 -15.83
N TRP A 665 15.95 17.59 -14.58
CA TRP A 665 15.30 18.81 -14.10
C TRP A 665 13.77 18.85 -14.30
N GLN A 666 13.09 17.69 -14.28
CA GLN A 666 11.64 17.58 -14.37
C GLN A 666 11.04 17.08 -13.05
N TYR A 667 9.79 17.45 -12.77
CA TYR A 667 9.09 16.94 -11.60
C TYR A 667 7.59 16.80 -11.80
N SER A 668 7.01 15.87 -11.04
CA SER A 668 5.57 15.71 -10.91
C SER A 668 5.16 15.39 -9.48
N PHE A 669 3.94 15.82 -9.16
CA PHE A 669 3.13 15.45 -8.03
C PHE A 669 1.85 14.83 -8.58
N ASP A 670 1.61 13.57 -8.25
CA ASP A 670 0.58 12.71 -8.85
C ASP A 670 -0.48 12.32 -7.81
N ASN A 671 -1.67 11.92 -8.26
CA ASN A 671 -2.80 11.53 -7.41
C ASN A 671 -3.25 12.62 -6.41
N LEU A 672 -3.11 13.89 -6.79
CA LEU A 672 -3.54 15.03 -5.98
C LEU A 672 -5.07 15.14 -6.00
N ALA A 673 -5.71 15.45 -4.88
CA ALA A 673 -7.17 15.63 -4.84
C ALA A 673 -7.61 16.80 -5.73
N ALA A 674 -8.62 16.61 -6.58
CA ALA A 674 -9.17 17.69 -7.41
C ALA A 674 -10.02 18.67 -6.58
N TYR A 675 -10.61 18.18 -5.49
CA TYR A 675 -11.51 18.91 -4.61
C TYR A 675 -11.13 18.68 -3.13
N ALA A 676 -11.49 19.63 -2.27
CA ALA A 676 -11.56 19.47 -0.82
C ALA A 676 -12.88 20.05 -0.34
N ASN A 677 -13.67 19.26 0.39
CA ASN A 677 -15.01 19.65 0.86
C ASN A 677 -15.91 20.15 -0.29
N GLY A 678 -15.85 19.50 -1.45
CA GLY A 678 -16.57 19.90 -2.67
C GLY A 678 -16.04 21.15 -3.41
N GLN A 679 -15.06 21.87 -2.86
CA GLN A 679 -14.44 23.03 -3.52
C GLN A 679 -13.18 22.64 -4.28
N LYS A 680 -13.01 23.13 -5.51
CA LYS A 680 -11.87 22.77 -6.37
C LYS A 680 -10.56 23.29 -5.75
N ILE A 681 -9.55 22.43 -5.64
CA ILE A 681 -8.24 22.83 -5.14
C ILE A 681 -7.48 23.58 -6.23
N THR A 682 -6.97 24.77 -5.87
CA THR A 682 -6.00 25.52 -6.68
C THR A 682 -4.60 25.11 -6.26
N TYR A 683 -3.86 24.49 -7.17
CA TYR A 683 -2.45 24.15 -6.95
C TYR A 683 -1.52 25.22 -7.52
N THR A 684 -0.44 25.50 -6.81
CA THR A 684 0.68 26.35 -7.25
C THR A 684 2.00 25.75 -6.76
N VAL A 685 3.13 26.26 -7.26
CA VAL A 685 4.47 25.80 -6.86
C VAL A 685 5.37 26.98 -6.48
N THR A 686 6.32 26.74 -5.57
CA THR A 686 7.40 27.68 -5.22
C THR A 686 8.73 26.94 -5.13
N GLU A 687 9.85 27.66 -5.20
CA GLU A 687 11.19 27.12 -4.96
C GLU A 687 11.69 27.45 -3.53
N ASN A 688 12.79 26.84 -3.11
CA ASN A 688 13.65 27.35 -2.03
C ASN A 688 15.00 27.87 -2.59
N ALA A 689 15.43 29.04 -2.13
CA ALA A 689 16.75 29.17 -1.49
C ALA A 689 17.99 29.15 -2.40
N VAL A 690 17.84 29.30 -3.73
CA VAL A 690 19.00 29.21 -4.65
C VAL A 690 19.86 30.48 -4.60
N ALA A 691 20.88 30.47 -3.75
CA ALA A 691 21.86 31.54 -3.63
C ALA A 691 22.58 31.83 -4.96
N GLY A 692 22.80 33.11 -5.26
CA GLY A 692 23.45 33.57 -6.50
C GLY A 692 22.54 33.65 -7.74
N TYR A 693 21.26 33.26 -7.61
CA TYR A 693 20.27 33.26 -8.69
C TYR A 693 19.00 34.02 -8.31
N THR A 694 18.30 34.57 -9.31
CA THR A 694 16.91 35.05 -9.18
C THR A 694 15.96 34.00 -9.76
N SER A 695 14.97 33.58 -8.97
CA SER A 695 13.99 32.53 -9.33
C SER A 695 12.66 33.14 -9.78
N THR A 696 12.10 32.61 -10.87
CA THR A 696 10.74 32.92 -11.36
C THR A 696 9.93 31.65 -11.58
N VAL A 697 8.60 31.75 -11.47
CA VAL A 697 7.66 30.64 -11.70
C VAL A 697 6.62 31.07 -12.73
N ASP A 698 6.46 30.27 -13.77
CA ASP A 698 5.42 30.42 -14.81
C ASP A 698 4.55 29.16 -14.86
N GLY A 699 3.30 29.27 -14.40
CA GLY A 699 2.41 28.14 -14.16
C GLY A 699 2.99 27.14 -13.14
N TYR A 700 3.67 26.12 -13.65
CA TYR A 700 4.42 25.14 -12.85
C TYR A 700 5.91 25.03 -13.24
N ASN A 701 6.40 25.83 -14.19
CA ASN A 701 7.80 25.80 -14.60
C ASN A 701 8.62 26.80 -13.77
N VAL A 702 9.74 26.35 -13.22
CA VAL A 702 10.65 27.17 -12.39
C VAL A 702 11.86 27.56 -13.24
N THR A 703 12.24 28.83 -13.27
CA THR A 703 13.39 29.32 -14.03
C THR A 703 14.30 30.14 -13.16
N ASN A 704 15.60 29.80 -13.12
CA ASN A 704 16.58 30.59 -12.38
C ASN A 704 17.58 31.26 -13.30
N ASN A 705 17.68 32.58 -13.17
CA ASN A 705 18.60 33.43 -13.91
C ASN A 705 19.81 33.79 -13.05
N HIS A 706 20.99 33.76 -13.67
CA HIS A 706 22.25 34.25 -13.13
C HIS A 706 23.05 34.93 -14.24
N THR A 707 23.68 36.07 -13.92
CA THR A 707 24.50 36.84 -14.87
C THR A 707 25.98 36.56 -14.60
N PRO A 708 26.70 35.85 -15.49
CA PRO A 708 28.08 35.47 -15.25
C PRO A 708 29.06 36.65 -15.20
N ALA A 709 30.14 36.50 -14.44
CA ALA A 709 31.12 37.55 -14.20
C ALA A 709 32.07 37.80 -15.39
N THR A 710 32.46 39.06 -15.58
CA THR A 710 33.37 39.52 -16.64
C THR A 710 34.55 40.34 -16.12
N VAL A 711 35.58 40.49 -16.95
CA VAL A 711 36.80 41.27 -16.69
C VAL A 711 37.19 42.11 -17.91
N LYS A 712 38.14 43.04 -17.72
CA LYS A 712 38.75 43.91 -18.74
C LYS A 712 40.26 43.72 -18.71
N VAL A 713 40.90 43.73 -19.87
CA VAL A 713 42.36 43.75 -20.05
C VAL A 713 42.72 44.98 -20.89
N SER A 714 43.71 45.76 -20.45
CA SER A 714 44.15 46.96 -21.15
C SER A 714 45.60 47.28 -20.86
N GLY A 715 46.28 47.92 -21.82
CA GLY A 715 47.68 48.29 -21.72
C GLY A 715 48.11 49.32 -22.75
N THR A 716 49.39 49.68 -22.73
CA THR A 716 49.99 50.72 -23.58
C THR A 716 51.21 50.21 -24.35
N LYS A 717 51.56 50.88 -25.44
CA LYS A 717 52.79 50.65 -26.22
C LYS A 717 53.74 51.85 -26.11
N THR A 718 54.98 51.58 -25.72
CA THR A 718 56.07 52.55 -25.59
C THR A 718 57.13 52.33 -26.66
N TRP A 719 57.72 53.44 -27.14
CA TRP A 719 58.82 53.46 -28.12
C TRP A 719 60.03 54.20 -27.53
N ASN A 720 61.19 53.56 -27.57
CA ASN A 720 62.46 54.07 -27.06
C ASN A 720 63.50 54.08 -28.19
N ASP A 721 63.43 55.13 -29.02
CA ASP A 721 64.09 55.25 -30.33
C ASP A 721 64.61 56.68 -30.62
N ASN A 722 64.82 57.45 -29.57
CA ASN A 722 65.14 58.89 -29.60
C ASN A 722 64.18 59.71 -30.49
N ASN A 723 62.87 59.52 -30.31
CA ASN A 723 61.80 60.15 -31.10
C ASN A 723 61.85 59.80 -32.60
N ASN A 724 62.13 58.53 -32.91
CA ASN A 724 62.24 58.00 -34.28
C ASN A 724 63.30 58.74 -35.13
N GLN A 725 64.46 59.04 -34.54
CA GLN A 725 65.54 59.82 -35.16
C GLN A 725 65.91 59.31 -36.57
N ASP A 726 66.06 57.99 -36.70
CA ASP A 726 66.50 57.30 -37.92
C ASP A 726 65.31 56.87 -38.81
N GLY A 727 64.07 57.22 -38.43
CA GLY A 727 62.87 57.10 -39.27
C GLY A 727 62.20 55.72 -39.34
N ILE A 728 62.74 54.69 -38.68
CA ILE A 728 62.34 53.29 -38.86
C ILE A 728 61.10 52.81 -38.07
N ARG A 729 60.47 53.64 -37.23
CA ARG A 729 59.27 53.25 -36.45
C ARG A 729 58.09 52.93 -37.39
N PRO A 730 57.43 51.76 -37.28
CA PRO A 730 56.25 51.43 -38.07
C PRO A 730 55.04 52.30 -37.66
N SER A 731 54.06 52.43 -38.56
CA SER A 731 52.82 53.16 -38.33
C SER A 731 51.88 52.48 -37.33
N SER A 732 51.96 51.15 -37.19
CA SER A 732 51.18 50.36 -36.25
C SER A 732 51.89 49.06 -35.85
N ILE A 733 51.34 48.38 -34.85
CA ILE A 733 51.72 47.05 -34.36
C ILE A 733 50.46 46.19 -34.21
N THR A 734 50.63 44.88 -33.96
CA THR A 734 49.53 44.00 -33.54
C THR A 734 49.84 43.41 -32.17
N VAL A 735 48.92 43.61 -31.23
CA VAL A 735 48.95 42.97 -29.90
C VAL A 735 47.89 41.87 -29.85
N ASN A 736 48.30 40.69 -29.39
CA ASN A 736 47.45 39.51 -29.26
C ASN A 736 47.04 39.32 -27.80
N LEU A 737 45.77 39.03 -27.54
CA LEU A 737 45.27 38.64 -26.22
C LEU A 737 45.19 37.11 -26.13
N LEU A 738 45.80 36.55 -25.09
CA LEU A 738 45.78 35.14 -24.78
C LEU A 738 44.92 34.89 -23.53
N ALA A 739 44.07 33.87 -23.58
CA ALA A 739 43.35 33.31 -22.43
C ALA A 739 43.91 31.91 -22.15
N ASN A 740 44.40 31.67 -20.93
CA ASN A 740 45.03 30.41 -20.52
C ASN A 740 46.10 29.92 -21.53
N GLY A 741 46.90 30.85 -22.07
CA GLY A 741 47.95 30.56 -23.06
C GLY A 741 47.50 30.40 -24.52
N ARG A 742 46.20 30.43 -24.82
CA ARG A 742 45.67 30.38 -26.20
C ARG A 742 45.22 31.76 -26.65
N GLN A 743 45.62 32.19 -27.85
CA GLN A 743 45.12 33.44 -28.44
C GLN A 743 43.60 33.39 -28.64
N VAL A 744 42.90 34.41 -28.14
CA VAL A 744 41.44 34.57 -28.24
C VAL A 744 41.02 35.86 -28.93
N ALA A 745 41.88 36.87 -28.96
CA ALA A 745 41.66 38.11 -29.72
C ALA A 745 43.01 38.72 -30.16
N SER A 746 42.95 39.74 -31.01
CA SER A 746 44.07 40.62 -31.33
C SER A 746 43.56 42.01 -31.66
N LYS A 747 44.41 43.02 -31.49
CA LYS A 747 44.11 44.42 -31.74
C LYS A 747 45.32 45.08 -32.41
N THR A 748 45.08 45.70 -33.55
CA THR A 748 46.06 46.61 -34.15
C THR A 748 46.11 47.87 -33.28
N VAL A 749 47.32 48.37 -33.02
CA VAL A 749 47.56 49.55 -32.18
C VAL A 749 48.50 50.49 -32.92
N SER A 750 48.17 51.78 -32.93
CA SER A 750 48.85 52.79 -33.74
C SER A 750 48.95 54.14 -33.01
N ALA A 751 49.52 55.13 -33.69
CA ALA A 751 49.57 56.50 -33.19
C ALA A 751 48.17 57.15 -33.00
N SER A 752 47.16 56.79 -33.80
CA SER A 752 45.79 57.33 -33.62
C SER A 752 45.08 56.75 -32.39
N ASP A 753 45.50 55.58 -31.91
CA ASP A 753 45.02 54.97 -30.67
C ASP A 753 45.73 55.54 -29.43
N ASN A 754 46.54 56.60 -29.59
CA ASN A 754 47.53 57.08 -28.62
C ASN A 754 48.47 55.97 -28.11
N TRP A 755 48.71 54.94 -28.94
CA TRP A 755 49.42 53.72 -28.56
C TRP A 755 48.79 52.96 -27.37
N GLN A 756 47.48 53.07 -27.14
CA GLN A 756 46.74 52.37 -26.07
C GLN A 756 45.80 51.30 -26.63
N TYR A 757 45.45 50.30 -25.82
CA TYR A 757 44.48 49.29 -26.20
C TYR A 757 43.72 48.68 -25.02
N SER A 758 42.52 48.19 -25.30
CA SER A 758 41.70 47.40 -24.39
C SER A 758 40.97 46.26 -25.10
N PHE A 759 40.68 45.23 -24.30
CA PHE A 759 39.77 44.13 -24.56
C PHE A 759 38.77 44.07 -23.40
N ASP A 760 37.49 44.09 -23.71
CA ASP A 760 36.39 44.34 -22.78
C ASP A 760 35.37 43.20 -22.81
N ASN A 761 34.56 43.05 -21.76
CA ASN A 761 33.57 41.97 -21.61
C ASN A 761 34.14 40.55 -21.73
N LEU A 762 35.39 40.36 -21.28
CA LEU A 762 36.05 39.05 -21.23
C LEU A 762 35.43 38.21 -20.11
N ALA A 763 35.27 36.90 -20.28
CA ALA A 763 34.76 36.06 -19.20
C ALA A 763 35.74 36.00 -18.01
N ALA A 764 35.24 36.05 -16.77
CA ALA A 764 36.07 35.87 -15.59
C ALA A 764 36.44 34.39 -15.35
N TYR A 765 35.53 33.49 -15.71
CA TYR A 765 35.63 32.04 -15.52
C TYR A 765 35.30 31.26 -16.80
N ALA A 766 35.89 30.08 -16.93
CA ALA A 766 35.46 29.04 -17.85
C ALA A 766 35.33 27.72 -17.08
N ASN A 767 34.16 27.07 -17.14
CA ASN A 767 33.88 25.83 -16.40
C ASN A 767 34.17 25.95 -14.89
N GLY A 768 33.85 27.09 -14.28
CA GLY A 768 34.14 27.40 -12.87
C GLY A 768 35.62 27.70 -12.54
N GLN A 769 36.55 27.64 -13.50
CA GLN A 769 37.96 27.99 -13.28
C GLN A 769 38.28 29.40 -13.79
N LYS A 770 39.00 30.19 -12.98
CA LYS A 770 39.34 31.58 -13.30
C LYS A 770 40.27 31.65 -14.52
N ILE A 771 39.92 32.48 -15.50
CA ILE A 771 40.73 32.65 -16.70
C ILE A 771 41.92 33.57 -16.41
N THR A 772 43.11 33.13 -16.80
CA THR A 772 44.34 33.93 -16.79
C THR A 772 44.55 34.57 -18.15
N TYR A 773 44.62 35.90 -18.19
CA TYR A 773 44.87 36.66 -19.42
C TYR A 773 46.32 37.15 -19.50
N THR A 774 46.90 37.11 -20.69
CA THR A 774 48.23 37.68 -21.01
C THR A 774 48.23 38.29 -22.42
N VAL A 775 49.28 39.04 -22.76
CA VAL A 775 49.42 39.69 -24.08
C VAL A 775 50.77 39.40 -24.72
N THR A 776 50.82 39.40 -26.05
CA THR A 776 52.06 39.32 -26.84
C THR A 776 52.03 40.28 -28.02
N GLU A 777 53.19 40.66 -28.54
CA GLU A 777 53.32 41.49 -29.74
C GLU A 777 53.93 40.68 -30.90
N ASN A 778 53.51 40.95 -32.13
CA ASN A 778 54.19 40.46 -33.32
C ASN A 778 55.57 41.14 -33.47
N ALA A 779 56.58 40.42 -33.99
CA ALA A 779 57.94 40.94 -34.09
C ALA A 779 58.04 42.20 -34.97
N VAL A 780 58.75 43.23 -34.47
CA VAL A 780 58.97 44.51 -35.17
C VAL A 780 60.42 44.61 -35.64
N ALA A 781 60.62 44.76 -36.96
CA ALA A 781 61.96 44.83 -37.56
C ALA A 781 62.74 46.08 -37.08
N GLY A 782 64.02 45.88 -36.73
CA GLY A 782 64.90 46.95 -36.23
C GLY A 782 64.77 47.29 -34.74
N TYR A 783 63.86 46.60 -34.03
CA TYR A 783 63.56 46.81 -32.61
C TYR A 783 63.68 45.53 -31.80
N THR A 784 63.94 45.66 -30.50
CA THR A 784 63.75 44.57 -29.52
C THR A 784 62.52 44.89 -28.67
N SER A 785 61.59 43.93 -28.56
CA SER A 785 60.34 44.09 -27.80
C SER A 785 60.42 43.47 -26.40
N THR A 786 59.65 44.03 -25.46
CA THR A 786 59.48 43.56 -24.08
C THR A 786 58.03 43.75 -23.65
N VAL A 787 57.54 42.92 -22.72
CA VAL A 787 56.18 42.99 -22.16
C VAL A 787 56.25 42.97 -20.64
N ASP A 788 55.56 43.91 -19.99
CA ASP A 788 55.43 44.01 -18.53
C ASP A 788 53.94 44.14 -18.15
N GLY A 789 53.40 43.10 -17.51
CA GLY A 789 51.96 42.95 -17.27
C GLY A 789 51.16 42.92 -18.59
N TYR A 790 50.61 44.08 -18.96
CA TYR A 790 49.94 44.31 -20.25
C TYR A 790 50.58 45.45 -21.07
N ASN A 791 51.67 46.05 -20.62
CA ASN A 791 52.38 47.11 -21.36
C ASN A 791 53.46 46.49 -22.25
N VAL A 792 53.68 47.08 -23.43
CA VAL A 792 54.63 46.61 -24.43
C VAL A 792 55.64 47.72 -24.73
N THR A 793 56.94 47.43 -24.80
CA THR A 793 57.98 48.44 -25.05
C THR A 793 58.98 47.98 -26.11
N ASN A 794 59.31 48.86 -27.07
CA ASN A 794 60.28 48.63 -28.16
C ASN A 794 61.48 49.57 -28.08
N ASN A 795 62.70 49.02 -28.19
CA ASN A 795 63.96 49.78 -28.08
C ASN A 795 64.80 49.76 -29.38
N HIS A 796 65.48 50.88 -29.68
CA HIS A 796 66.37 51.09 -30.85
C HIS A 796 67.48 52.14 -30.58
N THR A 797 68.57 52.16 -31.38
CA THR A 797 69.79 52.97 -31.16
C THR A 797 70.27 53.71 -32.44
N PRO A 798 70.34 55.07 -32.47
CA PRO A 798 70.67 55.86 -33.69
C PRO A 798 72.15 55.99 -34.12
N ALA A 799 72.41 56.56 -35.31
CA ALA A 799 73.74 56.64 -35.98
C ALA A 799 74.46 58.03 -36.08
N THR A 800 75.80 58.04 -36.29
CA THR A 800 76.70 59.23 -36.22
C THR A 800 77.85 59.30 -37.27
N VAL A 801 78.51 60.47 -37.44
CA VAL A 801 79.60 60.80 -38.42
C VAL A 801 80.68 61.80 -37.89
N LYS A 802 81.71 62.15 -38.70
CA LYS A 802 82.89 63.01 -38.39
C LYS A 802 83.29 63.92 -39.59
N VAL A 803 83.94 65.07 -39.34
CA VAL A 803 84.45 66.05 -40.35
C VAL A 803 85.85 66.59 -39.98
N SER A 804 86.73 66.92 -40.95
CA SER A 804 88.09 67.47 -40.71
C SER A 804 88.75 68.12 -41.95
N GLY A 805 89.71 69.04 -41.75
CA GLY A 805 90.44 69.72 -42.84
C GLY A 805 91.65 70.59 -42.40
N THR A 806 92.24 71.37 -43.33
CA THR A 806 93.50 72.14 -43.13
C THR A 806 93.47 73.58 -43.69
N LYS A 807 94.50 74.40 -43.39
CA LYS A 807 94.70 75.78 -43.90
C LYS A 807 96.09 76.02 -44.50
N THR A 808 96.14 76.76 -45.61
CA THR A 808 97.35 77.12 -46.39
C THR A 808 97.52 78.65 -46.54
N TRP A 809 98.76 79.12 -46.72
CA TRP A 809 99.13 80.53 -46.95
C TRP A 809 100.07 80.68 -48.15
N ASN A 810 99.88 81.73 -48.96
CA ASN A 810 100.59 81.97 -50.23
C ASN A 810 100.99 83.45 -50.37
N ASP A 811 102.09 83.83 -49.71
CA ASP A 811 102.49 85.22 -49.45
C ASP A 811 104.03 85.43 -49.44
N ASN A 812 104.74 84.68 -50.29
CA ASN A 812 106.21 84.61 -50.31
C ASN A 812 106.84 84.38 -48.92
N ASN A 813 106.22 83.50 -48.12
CA ASN A 813 106.61 83.22 -46.73
C ASN A 813 106.57 84.47 -45.83
N ASN A 814 105.45 85.20 -45.89
CA ASN A 814 105.19 86.44 -45.17
C ASN A 814 106.22 87.56 -45.45
N GLN A 815 106.61 87.74 -46.71
CA GLN A 815 107.65 88.69 -47.14
C GLN A 815 107.42 90.11 -46.62
N ASP A 816 106.17 90.58 -46.66
CA ASP A 816 105.77 91.93 -46.26
C ASP A 816 105.24 92.01 -44.80
N GLY A 817 105.32 90.90 -44.05
CA GLY A 817 105.10 90.85 -42.60
C GLY A 817 103.65 90.80 -42.10
N ILE A 818 102.65 90.80 -42.98
CA ILE A 818 101.22 91.00 -42.64
C ILE A 818 100.43 89.75 -42.18
N ARG A 819 101.00 88.54 -42.20
CA ARG A 819 100.26 87.30 -41.87
C ARG A 819 99.78 87.29 -40.40
N PRO A 820 98.49 87.04 -40.11
CA PRO A 820 97.99 86.91 -38.74
C PRO A 820 98.46 85.61 -38.07
N SER A 821 98.44 85.60 -36.74
CA SER A 821 98.83 84.44 -35.90
C SER A 821 97.83 83.27 -35.91
N SER A 822 96.55 83.55 -36.21
CA SER A 822 95.47 82.57 -36.20
C SER A 822 94.28 82.99 -37.07
N ILE A 823 93.44 82.03 -37.42
CA ILE A 823 92.15 82.19 -38.13
C ILE A 823 91.02 81.55 -37.31
N THR A 824 89.76 81.71 -37.75
CA THR A 824 88.65 80.90 -37.23
C THR A 824 87.91 80.24 -38.39
N VAL A 825 87.69 78.93 -38.27
CA VAL A 825 86.93 78.11 -39.22
C VAL A 825 85.63 77.65 -38.57
N ASN A 826 84.53 77.78 -39.29
CA ASN A 826 83.18 77.45 -38.85
C ASN A 826 82.74 76.12 -39.47
N LEU A 827 82.04 75.27 -38.72
CA LEU A 827 81.35 74.09 -39.24
C LEU A 827 79.86 74.39 -39.38
N LEU A 828 79.30 74.08 -40.54
CA LEU A 828 77.89 74.24 -40.85
C LEU A 828 77.24 72.86 -41.07
N ALA A 829 76.05 72.66 -40.52
CA ALA A 829 75.17 71.52 -40.79
C ALA A 829 73.95 72.04 -41.56
N ASN A 830 73.67 71.46 -42.74
CA ASN A 830 72.60 71.89 -43.65
C ASN A 830 72.57 73.43 -43.87
N GLY A 831 73.75 74.06 -44.00
CA GLY A 831 73.90 75.50 -44.21
C GLY A 831 73.80 76.39 -42.97
N ARG A 832 73.56 75.83 -41.77
CA ARG A 832 73.56 76.58 -40.49
C ARG A 832 74.81 76.25 -39.68
N GLN A 833 75.51 77.26 -39.17
CA GLN A 833 76.65 77.06 -38.27
C GLN A 833 76.23 76.30 -37.01
N VAL A 834 76.96 75.23 -36.70
CA VAL A 834 76.77 74.37 -35.51
C VAL A 834 78.00 74.30 -34.60
N ALA A 835 79.20 74.60 -35.13
CA ALA A 835 80.42 74.72 -34.35
C ALA A 835 81.40 75.71 -35.01
N SER A 836 82.50 76.02 -34.32
CA SER A 836 83.68 76.66 -34.90
C SER A 836 84.94 76.24 -34.15
N LYS A 837 86.10 76.46 -34.76
CA LYS A 837 87.40 76.22 -34.16
C LYS A 837 88.39 77.28 -34.63
N THR A 838 89.09 77.91 -33.70
CA THR A 838 90.26 78.74 -33.99
C THR A 838 91.42 77.82 -34.41
N VAL A 839 92.17 78.22 -35.44
CA VAL A 839 93.25 77.43 -36.03
C VAL A 839 94.48 78.32 -36.20
N SER A 840 95.64 77.82 -35.82
CA SER A 840 96.89 78.58 -35.73
C SER A 840 98.10 77.77 -36.18
N ALA A 841 99.28 78.38 -36.14
CA ALA A 841 100.54 77.70 -36.40
C ALA A 841 100.82 76.54 -35.42
N SER A 842 100.39 76.62 -34.15
CA SER A 842 100.56 75.52 -33.19
C SER A 842 99.65 74.31 -33.46
N ASP A 843 98.54 74.50 -34.18
CA ASP A 843 97.67 73.41 -34.65
C ASP A 843 98.22 72.74 -35.93
N ASN A 844 99.42 73.11 -36.38
CA ASN A 844 99.95 72.85 -37.73
C ASN A 844 98.96 73.25 -38.84
N TRP A 845 98.11 74.25 -38.56
CA TRP A 845 97.00 74.69 -39.40
C TRP A 845 95.95 73.60 -39.74
N GLN A 846 95.59 72.71 -38.79
CA GLN A 846 94.63 71.60 -38.97
C GLN A 846 93.44 71.62 -37.98
N TYR A 847 92.29 71.01 -38.34
CA TYR A 847 91.09 70.98 -37.50
C TYR A 847 90.12 69.81 -37.77
N SER A 848 89.25 69.49 -36.81
CA SER A 848 88.26 68.40 -36.88
C SER A 848 87.07 68.58 -35.93
N PHE A 849 85.96 67.89 -36.22
CA PHE A 849 84.72 67.82 -35.44
C PHE A 849 84.17 66.38 -35.44
N ASP A 850 83.68 65.91 -34.29
CA ASP A 850 83.39 64.48 -34.01
C ASP A 850 81.98 64.26 -33.44
N ASN A 851 81.52 63.00 -33.44
CA ASN A 851 80.23 62.55 -32.88
C ASN A 851 79.00 63.33 -33.40
N LEU A 852 79.03 63.70 -34.68
CA LEU A 852 77.98 64.44 -35.35
C LEU A 852 76.82 63.49 -35.71
N ALA A 853 75.56 63.93 -35.68
CA ALA A 853 74.44 63.06 -36.06
C ALA A 853 74.48 62.70 -37.56
N ALA A 854 74.23 61.44 -37.91
CA ALA A 854 74.16 61.02 -39.31
C ALA A 854 72.86 61.50 -39.98
N TYR A 855 71.76 61.47 -39.22
CA TYR A 855 70.41 61.83 -39.65
C TYR A 855 69.76 62.80 -38.66
N ALA A 856 68.90 63.67 -39.18
CA ALA A 856 67.91 64.43 -38.42
C ALA A 856 66.54 64.23 -39.08
N ASN A 857 65.53 63.83 -38.30
CA ASN A 857 64.17 63.55 -38.80
C ASN A 857 64.17 62.58 -40.01
N GLY A 858 64.99 61.53 -39.97
CA GLY A 858 65.17 60.57 -41.07
C GLY A 858 65.93 61.08 -42.31
N GLN A 859 66.34 62.35 -42.36
CA GLN A 859 67.12 62.90 -43.48
C GLN A 859 68.60 63.03 -43.13
N LYS A 860 69.48 62.65 -44.07
CA LYS A 860 70.94 62.68 -43.88
C LYS A 860 71.47 64.11 -43.78
N ILE A 861 72.30 64.39 -42.78
CA ILE A 861 72.87 65.72 -42.56
C ILE A 861 74.06 65.95 -43.50
N THR A 862 74.10 67.12 -44.14
CA THR A 862 75.20 67.60 -44.99
C THR A 862 76.06 68.60 -44.20
N TYR A 863 77.37 68.41 -44.19
CA TYR A 863 78.32 69.27 -43.47
C TYR A 863 79.23 70.05 -44.43
N THR A 864 79.50 71.32 -44.12
CA THR A 864 80.41 72.22 -44.88
C THR A 864 81.17 73.16 -43.93
N VAL A 865 82.17 73.89 -44.44
CA VAL A 865 83.01 74.80 -43.63
C VAL A 865 83.19 76.18 -44.27
N THR A 866 83.46 77.20 -43.47
CA THR A 866 83.81 78.57 -43.91
C THR A 866 84.87 79.20 -43.01
N GLU A 867 85.63 80.17 -43.53
CA GLU A 867 86.60 80.96 -42.77
C GLU A 867 86.10 82.40 -42.54
N ASN A 868 86.47 83.02 -41.42
CA ASN A 868 86.28 84.45 -41.19
C ASN A 868 87.30 85.28 -42.00
N ALA A 869 86.86 86.38 -42.60
CA ALA A 869 87.69 87.19 -43.51
C ALA A 869 89.02 87.68 -42.87
N VAL A 870 90.11 87.55 -43.63
CA VAL A 870 91.47 87.95 -43.20
C VAL A 870 91.91 89.21 -43.96
N ALA A 871 92.24 90.28 -43.23
CA ALA A 871 92.68 91.54 -43.82
C ALA A 871 93.99 91.39 -44.62
N GLY A 872 94.05 91.97 -45.82
CA GLY A 872 95.21 91.92 -46.71
C GLY A 872 95.33 90.65 -47.58
N TYR A 873 94.41 89.68 -47.41
CA TYR A 873 94.41 88.40 -48.12
C TYR A 873 93.05 88.12 -48.77
N THR A 874 93.05 87.31 -49.83
CA THR A 874 91.83 86.75 -50.44
C THR A 874 91.75 85.25 -50.12
N SER A 875 90.62 84.81 -49.55
CA SER A 875 90.40 83.46 -49.04
C SER A 875 89.64 82.53 -50.00
N THR A 876 90.02 81.27 -50.09
CA THR A 876 89.28 80.21 -50.82
C THR A 876 89.09 78.95 -49.96
N VAL A 877 88.05 78.17 -50.26
CA VAL A 877 87.73 76.89 -49.58
C VAL A 877 87.53 75.80 -50.64
N ASP A 878 88.10 74.62 -50.42
CA ASP A 878 87.94 73.43 -51.26
C ASP A 878 87.67 72.19 -50.38
N GLY A 879 86.48 71.59 -50.52
CA GLY A 879 86.00 70.52 -49.64
C GLY A 879 85.93 70.97 -48.17
N TYR A 880 86.97 70.63 -47.40
CA TYR A 880 87.18 71.11 -46.02
C TYR A 880 88.52 71.85 -45.83
N ASN A 881 89.26 72.19 -46.89
CA ASN A 881 90.55 72.87 -46.81
C ASN A 881 90.42 74.36 -47.19
N VAL A 882 91.30 75.21 -46.68
CA VAL A 882 91.21 76.67 -46.78
C VAL A 882 92.56 77.28 -47.25
N THR A 883 92.58 78.36 -48.05
CA THR A 883 93.82 79.01 -48.56
C THR A 883 93.73 80.55 -48.55
N ASN A 884 94.86 81.29 -48.50
CA ASN A 884 94.97 82.78 -48.50
C ASN A 884 96.18 83.30 -49.31
N ASN A 885 96.06 84.37 -50.12
CA ASN A 885 97.12 84.87 -51.05
C ASN A 885 97.55 86.39 -50.91
N HIS A 886 98.80 86.81 -51.26
CA HIS A 886 99.35 88.21 -51.22
C HIS A 886 100.58 88.54 -52.17
N THR A 887 101.03 89.82 -52.38
CA THR A 887 102.06 90.27 -53.40
C THR A 887 102.96 91.55 -53.09
N PRO A 888 104.31 91.63 -53.39
CA PRO A 888 105.30 92.72 -53.01
C PRO A 888 105.87 93.74 -54.10
N ALA A 889 106.90 94.61 -53.80
CA ALA A 889 107.39 95.79 -54.62
C ALA A 889 108.95 96.16 -54.74
N THR A 890 109.38 97.08 -55.67
CA THR A 890 110.81 97.32 -56.17
C THR A 890 111.27 98.79 -56.58
N VAL A 891 112.57 99.04 -56.97
CA VAL A 891 113.27 100.35 -57.34
C VAL A 891 114.48 100.26 -58.38
N LYS A 892 115.23 101.37 -58.71
CA LYS A 892 116.31 101.51 -59.77
C LYS A 892 117.43 102.58 -59.51
N VAL A 893 118.63 102.51 -60.14
CA VAL A 893 119.82 103.43 -60.01
C VAL A 893 120.64 103.65 -61.34
N SER A 894 121.33 104.79 -61.57
CA SER A 894 122.21 105.06 -62.76
C SER A 894 123.18 106.27 -62.65
N GLY A 895 124.26 106.33 -63.49
CA GLY A 895 125.25 107.44 -63.54
C GLY A 895 126.25 107.43 -64.72
N THR A 896 127.26 108.32 -64.72
CA THR A 896 128.25 108.53 -65.83
C THR A 896 129.72 108.64 -65.38
N LYS A 897 130.69 108.61 -66.32
CA LYS A 897 132.13 108.82 -66.09
C LYS A 897 132.72 109.93 -66.99
N THR A 898 133.67 110.70 -66.46
CA THR A 898 134.41 111.77 -67.16
C THR A 898 135.93 111.64 -66.97
N TRP A 899 136.71 112.15 -67.93
CA TRP A 899 138.18 112.16 -67.93
C TRP A 899 138.71 113.59 -68.13
N ASN A 900 139.74 113.96 -67.38
CA ASN A 900 140.34 115.29 -67.33
C ASN A 900 141.88 115.19 -67.41
N ASP A 901 142.39 115.06 -68.63
CA ASP A 901 143.77 114.64 -68.94
C ASP A 901 144.29 115.23 -70.27
N ASN A 902 143.81 116.43 -70.63
CA ASN A 902 144.06 117.09 -71.92
C ASN A 902 143.84 116.15 -73.13
N ASN A 903 142.77 115.36 -73.07
CA ASN A 903 142.38 114.39 -74.09
C ASN A 903 143.41 113.27 -74.33
N ASN A 904 143.91 112.68 -73.23
CA ASN A 904 144.92 111.62 -73.22
C ASN A 904 146.25 112.00 -73.90
N GLN A 905 146.72 113.24 -73.67
CA GLN A 905 147.98 113.76 -74.21
C GLN A 905 149.16 112.81 -73.97
N ASP A 906 149.25 112.28 -72.75
CA ASP A 906 150.38 111.46 -72.29
C ASP A 906 150.16 109.95 -72.54
N GLY A 907 149.09 109.57 -73.25
CA GLY A 907 148.81 108.22 -73.74
C GLY A 907 148.35 107.17 -72.70
N ILE A 908 148.30 107.51 -71.42
CA ILE A 908 148.08 106.56 -70.31
C ILE A 908 146.61 106.24 -69.95
N ARG A 909 145.60 106.85 -70.60
CA ARG A 909 144.18 106.57 -70.31
C ARG A 909 143.83 105.10 -70.63
N PRO A 910 143.25 104.32 -69.70
CA PRO A 910 142.81 102.97 -69.99
C PRO A 910 141.60 102.93 -70.93
N SER A 911 141.44 101.83 -71.65
CA SER A 911 140.31 101.61 -72.57
C SER A 911 138.95 101.44 -71.88
N SER A 912 138.95 101.09 -70.59
CA SER A 912 137.76 100.91 -69.76
C SER A 912 138.07 101.06 -68.27
N ILE A 913 137.01 101.13 -67.47
CA ILE A 913 137.00 101.12 -66.00
C ILE A 913 136.00 100.06 -65.50
N THR A 914 135.98 99.80 -64.20
CA THR A 914 134.88 99.06 -63.56
C THR A 914 134.25 99.92 -62.48
N VAL A 915 132.93 100.02 -62.52
CA VAL A 915 132.10 100.70 -61.52
C VAL A 915 131.27 99.69 -60.75
N ASN A 916 131.29 99.79 -59.43
CA ASN A 916 130.61 98.88 -58.50
C ASN A 916 129.36 99.56 -57.93
N LEU A 917 128.23 98.86 -57.86
CA LEU A 917 127.03 99.27 -57.12
C LEU A 917 127.01 98.59 -55.76
N LEU A 918 126.79 99.37 -54.71
CA LEU A 918 126.67 98.90 -53.35
C LEU A 918 125.23 99.07 -52.84
N ALA A 919 124.69 98.07 -52.16
CA ALA A 919 123.47 98.15 -51.36
C ALA A 919 123.85 98.13 -49.88
N ASN A 920 123.40 99.11 -49.10
CA ASN A 920 123.72 99.28 -47.67
C ASN A 920 125.24 99.10 -47.37
N GLY A 921 126.11 99.61 -48.25
CA GLY A 921 127.57 99.55 -48.11
C GLY A 921 128.24 98.24 -48.53
N ARG A 922 127.51 97.25 -49.06
CA ARG A 922 128.09 96.03 -49.68
C ARG A 922 127.88 96.03 -51.18
N GLN A 923 128.93 95.72 -51.96
CA GLN A 923 128.82 95.52 -53.40
C GLN A 923 127.81 94.41 -53.74
N VAL A 924 126.81 94.74 -54.56
CA VAL A 924 125.77 93.81 -55.05
C VAL A 924 125.80 93.62 -56.57
N ALA A 925 126.41 94.55 -57.30
CA ALA A 925 126.63 94.45 -58.74
C ALA A 925 127.86 95.26 -59.15
N SER A 926 128.35 95.06 -60.36
CA SER A 926 129.38 95.88 -60.99
C SER A 926 129.25 95.85 -62.49
N LYS A 927 129.69 96.93 -63.16
CA LYS A 927 129.63 97.07 -64.62
C LYS A 927 130.96 97.63 -65.11
N THR A 928 131.53 97.01 -66.12
CA THR A 928 132.63 97.61 -66.90
C THR A 928 132.05 98.72 -67.77
N VAL A 929 132.75 99.85 -67.83
CA VAL A 929 132.33 101.05 -68.57
C VAL A 929 133.49 101.53 -69.43
N SER A 930 133.23 101.84 -70.69
CA SER A 930 134.25 102.13 -71.70
C SER A 930 133.82 103.27 -72.64
N ALA A 931 134.68 103.60 -73.60
CA ALA A 931 134.37 104.57 -74.64
C ALA A 931 133.18 104.16 -75.53
N SER A 932 132.94 102.86 -75.77
CA SER A 932 131.77 102.40 -76.54
C SER A 932 130.45 102.53 -75.79
N ASP A 933 130.49 102.63 -74.45
CA ASP A 933 129.31 102.89 -73.61
C ASP A 933 129.00 104.40 -73.48
N ASN A 934 129.70 105.25 -74.26
CA ASN A 934 129.77 106.71 -74.06
C ASN A 934 130.08 107.10 -72.61
N TRP A 935 130.79 106.23 -71.87
CA TRP A 935 131.10 106.35 -70.45
C TRP A 935 129.84 106.44 -69.52
N GLN A 936 128.79 105.64 -69.74
CA GLN A 936 127.53 105.65 -68.94
C GLN A 936 127.09 104.26 -68.40
N TYR A 937 126.30 104.22 -67.31
CA TYR A 937 125.86 102.96 -66.68
C TYR A 937 124.57 103.03 -65.82
N SER A 938 123.92 101.89 -65.58
CA SER A 938 122.66 101.76 -64.82
C SER A 938 122.43 100.34 -64.23
N PHE A 939 121.54 100.24 -63.24
CA PHE A 939 121.10 99.01 -62.56
C PHE A 939 119.60 99.08 -62.17
N ASP A 940 118.83 98.03 -62.46
CA ASP A 940 117.36 98.03 -62.44
C ASP A 940 116.77 96.90 -61.57
N ASN A 941 115.45 96.95 -61.28
CA ASN A 941 114.68 95.92 -60.56
C ASN A 941 115.22 95.52 -59.17
N LEU A 942 115.67 96.53 -58.42
CA LEU A 942 116.23 96.38 -57.08
C LEU A 942 115.11 96.28 -56.03
N ALA A 943 115.33 95.59 -54.92
CA ALA A 943 114.31 95.46 -53.86
C ALA A 943 114.09 96.79 -53.13
N ALA A 944 112.83 97.16 -52.86
CA ALA A 944 112.52 98.37 -52.08
C ALA A 944 112.82 98.18 -50.58
N TYR A 945 112.55 96.97 -50.07
CA TYR A 945 112.74 96.57 -48.68
C TYR A 945 113.41 95.19 -48.59
N ALA A 946 114.14 94.96 -47.50
CA ALA A 946 114.54 93.64 -47.04
C ALA A 946 114.24 93.53 -45.54
N ASN A 947 113.60 92.44 -45.11
CA ASN A 947 113.18 92.22 -43.71
C ASN A 947 112.43 93.43 -43.09
N GLY A 948 111.57 94.09 -43.89
CA GLY A 948 110.81 95.27 -43.48
C GLY A 948 111.58 96.60 -43.46
N GLN A 949 112.88 96.64 -43.78
CA GLN A 949 113.69 97.88 -43.79
C GLN A 949 114.10 98.30 -45.21
N LYS A 950 114.12 99.62 -45.45
CA LYS A 950 114.38 100.22 -46.78
C LYS A 950 115.87 100.17 -47.14
N ILE A 951 116.18 99.88 -48.40
CA ILE A 951 117.56 99.73 -48.89
C ILE A 951 118.09 101.06 -49.47
N THR A 952 119.36 101.36 -49.20
CA THR A 952 120.12 102.52 -49.73
C THR A 952 121.19 102.06 -50.71
N TYR A 953 121.43 102.81 -51.79
CA TYR A 953 122.38 102.44 -52.85
C TYR A 953 123.45 103.53 -53.09
N THR A 954 124.69 103.11 -53.39
CA THR A 954 125.83 103.99 -53.72
C THR A 954 126.76 103.34 -54.75
N VAL A 955 127.75 104.06 -55.29
CA VAL A 955 128.68 103.57 -56.33
C VAL A 955 130.14 103.91 -56.06
N THR A 956 131.08 103.11 -56.58
CA THR A 956 132.54 103.35 -56.52
C THR A 956 133.25 102.88 -57.80
N GLU A 957 134.41 103.47 -58.12
CA GLU A 957 135.29 103.01 -59.20
C GLU A 957 136.48 102.21 -58.66
N ASN A 958 136.96 101.23 -59.43
CA ASN A 958 138.26 100.60 -59.18
C ASN A 958 139.42 101.58 -59.49
N ALA A 959 140.48 101.58 -58.67
CA ALA A 959 141.58 102.54 -58.78
C ALA A 959 142.28 102.49 -60.16
N VAL A 960 142.36 103.63 -60.84
CA VAL A 960 143.03 103.78 -62.14
C VAL A 960 144.45 104.28 -61.94
N ALA A 961 145.44 103.51 -62.41
CA ALA A 961 146.85 103.86 -62.30
C ALA A 961 147.17 105.19 -63.01
N GLY A 962 147.88 106.09 -62.33
CA GLY A 962 148.24 107.42 -62.82
C GLY A 962 147.17 108.51 -62.63
N TYR A 963 145.93 108.14 -62.27
CA TYR A 963 144.82 109.09 -62.15
C TYR A 963 144.32 109.22 -60.70
N THR A 964 143.81 110.41 -60.35
CA THR A 964 143.02 110.61 -59.12
C THR A 964 141.53 110.57 -59.48
N SER A 965 140.77 109.72 -58.79
CA SER A 965 139.33 109.50 -59.04
C SER A 965 138.45 110.16 -57.98
N THR A 966 137.34 110.77 -58.40
CA THR A 966 136.31 111.35 -57.53
C THR A 966 134.91 110.88 -57.95
N VAL A 967 134.00 110.74 -56.98
CA VAL A 967 132.60 110.36 -57.17
C VAL A 967 131.70 111.47 -56.63
N ASP A 968 130.69 111.89 -57.38
CA ASP A 968 129.64 112.82 -56.97
C ASP A 968 128.26 112.25 -57.34
N GLY A 969 127.41 112.01 -56.33
CA GLY A 969 126.16 111.28 -56.48
C GLY A 969 126.38 109.87 -57.04
N TYR A 970 126.13 109.68 -58.33
CA TYR A 970 126.45 108.47 -59.09
C TYR A 970 127.40 108.73 -60.28
N ASN A 971 127.96 109.93 -60.42
CA ASN A 971 128.88 110.28 -61.49
C ASN A 971 130.33 110.23 -61.00
N ILE A 972 131.28 109.95 -61.90
CA ILE A 972 132.68 109.70 -61.54
C ILE A 972 133.60 110.51 -62.45
N THR A 973 134.73 111.03 -61.96
CA THR A 973 135.72 111.80 -62.75
C THR A 973 137.15 111.34 -62.45
N ASN A 974 138.03 111.27 -63.48
CA ASN A 974 139.46 110.97 -63.34
C ASN A 974 140.33 112.13 -63.84
N THR A 975 141.38 112.51 -63.09
CA THR A 975 142.30 113.62 -63.45
C THR A 975 143.79 113.22 -63.40
N HIS A 976 144.64 113.76 -64.30
CA HIS A 976 146.09 113.52 -64.38
C HIS A 976 146.92 114.81 -64.61
N ASN A 977 148.10 114.95 -63.97
CA ASN A 977 149.03 116.09 -64.07
C ASN A 977 150.53 115.61 -64.00
N PRO A 978 151.48 116.15 -64.80
CA PRO A 978 152.91 115.80 -64.75
C PRO A 978 153.84 116.84 -64.07
N THR A 979 154.86 116.45 -63.26
CA THR A 979 155.97 117.33 -62.75
C THR A 979 157.12 116.61 -61.97
N THR A 980 158.15 117.34 -61.51
CA THR A 980 159.42 116.89 -60.85
C THR A 980 159.67 117.51 -59.41
N PRO A 981 160.63 117.05 -58.54
CA PRO A 981 160.35 116.84 -57.07
C PRO A 981 161.23 117.48 -55.92
N LYS A 982 160.68 117.64 -54.66
CA LYS A 982 161.26 117.22 -53.29
C LYS A 982 160.69 117.83 -51.93
N LYS A 983 160.25 116.96 -50.96
CA LYS A 983 160.42 116.91 -49.44
C LYS A 983 159.69 117.91 -48.40
N PRO A 984 159.72 117.78 -47.01
CA PRO A 984 158.52 117.46 -46.13
C PRO A 984 158.29 118.12 -44.69
N GLN A 985 157.22 117.73 -43.92
CA GLN A 985 157.14 117.26 -42.46
C GLN A 985 156.08 117.81 -41.40
N VAL A 986 155.61 116.90 -40.50
CA VAL A 986 155.01 116.94 -39.09
C VAL A 986 153.57 117.41 -38.67
N PRO A 987 152.86 116.64 -37.77
CA PRO A 987 151.66 117.04 -36.95
C PRO A 987 151.68 116.64 -35.42
N ASN A 988 150.60 116.86 -34.63
CA ASN A 988 150.37 116.58 -33.15
C ASN A 988 148.83 116.64 -32.77
N SER A 989 148.22 116.32 -31.60
CA SER A 989 148.43 115.39 -30.43
C SER A 989 147.19 115.38 -29.43
N PRO A 990 146.95 114.37 -28.53
CA PRO A 990 145.70 114.20 -27.72
C PRO A 990 145.81 113.98 -26.16
N THR A 991 144.67 113.93 -25.40
CA THR A 991 144.53 113.64 -23.92
C THR A 991 143.11 113.06 -23.55
N THR A 992 142.64 112.67 -22.32
CA THR A 992 143.21 112.49 -20.93
C THR A 992 142.59 111.38 -20.00
N PRO A 993 141.28 111.36 -19.55
CA PRO A 993 140.83 110.80 -18.22
C PRO A 993 139.60 109.81 -18.26
N LYS A 994 138.96 109.21 -17.19
CA LYS A 994 139.17 108.73 -15.77
C LYS A 994 137.85 107.99 -15.30
N GLU A 995 137.67 107.16 -14.24
CA GLU A 995 138.58 106.29 -13.42
C GLU A 995 137.93 105.11 -12.58
N PRO A 996 137.24 105.22 -11.39
CA PRO A 996 137.21 104.10 -10.37
C PRO A 996 135.87 103.71 -9.63
N GLN A 997 135.72 102.47 -9.09
CA GLN A 997 134.96 102.07 -7.84
C GLN A 997 135.01 100.54 -7.46
N VAL A 998 134.44 100.13 -6.29
CA VAL A 998 134.39 98.76 -5.62
C VAL A 998 133.07 98.56 -4.79
N PRO A 999 132.79 97.58 -3.85
CA PRO A 999 133.42 96.30 -3.37
C PRO A 999 132.44 95.09 -3.05
N ASN A 1000 132.92 94.04 -2.32
CA ASN A 1000 132.20 92.97 -1.51
C ASN A 1000 131.46 91.78 -2.23
N ASN A 1001 131.04 90.60 -1.66
CA ASN A 1001 131.29 89.72 -0.44
C ASN A 1001 129.95 89.22 0.21
N GLY A 1002 129.65 87.95 0.62
CA GLY A 1002 130.30 86.61 0.60
C GLY A 1002 129.63 85.58 1.59
N ASN A 1003 130.18 84.36 1.82
CA ASN A 1003 129.86 83.30 2.86
C ASN A 1003 128.72 82.26 2.59
N LYS A 1004 128.53 81.04 3.21
CA LYS A 1004 129.37 79.99 3.92
C LYS A 1004 128.62 78.61 4.20
N VAL A 1005 129.33 77.45 4.04
CA VAL A 1005 129.36 76.16 4.84
C VAL A 1005 128.17 75.12 4.98
N ILE A 1006 128.18 74.03 4.15
CA ILE A 1006 128.17 72.52 4.44
C ILE A 1006 126.98 71.83 5.21
N PRO A 1007 126.58 70.49 5.10
CA PRO A 1007 127.04 69.29 4.29
C PRO A 1007 125.97 68.37 3.56
N LYS A 1008 126.44 67.47 2.64
CA LYS A 1008 125.96 66.07 2.27
C LYS A 1008 124.49 65.86 1.75
N ALA A 1009 124.08 64.80 1.00
CA ALA A 1009 124.64 63.58 0.34
C ALA A 1009 123.75 63.19 -0.90
N TYR A 1010 124.21 62.49 -1.97
CA TYR A 1010 124.10 61.03 -2.27
C TYR A 1010 122.81 60.30 -1.78
N THR A 1011 122.17 59.29 -2.44
CA THR A 1011 122.63 58.23 -3.40
C THR A 1011 121.46 57.52 -4.14
N GLN A 1012 121.72 56.81 -5.27
CA GLN A 1012 121.08 55.55 -5.81
C GLN A 1012 119.52 55.40 -5.99
N GLY A 1013 118.98 54.48 -6.82
CA GLY A 1013 119.57 53.74 -7.96
C GLY A 1013 119.01 52.32 -8.30
N LYS A 1014 118.41 52.16 -9.51
CA LYS A 1014 118.30 50.94 -10.38
C LYS A 1014 117.43 49.70 -9.98
N THR A 1015 117.21 48.81 -10.99
CA THR A 1015 116.93 47.33 -10.97
C THR A 1015 115.46 46.86 -10.71
N TYR A 1016 114.96 45.69 -11.16
CA TYR A 1016 115.12 44.81 -12.37
C TYR A 1016 114.04 43.66 -12.34
N GLU A 1017 113.85 42.90 -13.45
CA GLU A 1017 113.31 41.48 -13.50
C GLU A 1017 111.80 41.24 -13.12
N LYS A 1018 111.08 40.11 -13.38
CA LYS A 1018 111.07 38.99 -14.40
C LYS A 1018 109.90 37.97 -14.08
N THR A 1019 109.47 37.11 -15.03
CA THR A 1019 108.72 35.79 -14.87
C THR A 1019 107.27 35.80 -14.29
N GLY A 1020 106.41 34.74 -14.35
CA GLY A 1020 106.38 33.52 -15.20
C GLY A 1020 105.68 32.22 -14.63
N LYS A 1021 104.71 31.62 -15.37
CA LYS A 1021 104.26 30.17 -15.47
C LYS A 1021 103.55 29.32 -14.33
N LEU A 1022 102.44 28.65 -14.73
CA LEU A 1022 101.99 27.22 -14.45
C LEU A 1022 101.50 26.78 -13.03
N PRO A 1023 100.98 25.53 -12.73
CA PRO A 1023 100.65 24.31 -13.56
C PRO A 1023 99.32 23.46 -13.29
N GLN A 1024 98.91 22.63 -14.29
CA GLN A 1024 98.34 21.23 -14.25
C GLN A 1024 96.91 20.87 -13.66
N THR A 1025 96.44 19.58 -13.58
CA THR A 1025 95.83 18.64 -14.62
C THR A 1025 95.06 17.42 -13.99
N GLY A 1026 94.13 16.74 -14.73
CA GLY A 1026 93.42 15.45 -14.40
C GLY A 1026 92.48 14.97 -15.55
N ASN A 1027 91.69 13.87 -15.58
CA ASN A 1027 91.47 12.66 -14.73
C ASN A 1027 90.75 11.49 -15.55
N GLU A 1028 90.33 10.35 -14.93
CA GLU A 1028 89.89 9.06 -15.56
C GLU A 1028 88.36 8.72 -15.63
N SER A 1029 87.95 8.17 -16.82
CA SER A 1029 86.88 7.20 -17.31
C SER A 1029 85.50 6.97 -16.60
N SER A 1030 84.49 6.14 -17.02
CA SER A 1030 84.32 5.02 -18.01
C SER A 1030 82.84 4.77 -18.52
N MET A 1031 82.43 3.54 -18.95
CA MET A 1031 81.22 3.17 -19.77
C MET A 1031 80.22 2.08 -19.22
N GLY A 1032 78.98 1.96 -19.77
CA GLY A 1032 78.06 0.78 -19.65
C GLY A 1032 76.64 0.91 -20.30
N MET A 1033 75.97 -0.19 -20.74
CA MET A 1033 74.63 -0.18 -21.43
C MET A 1033 73.89 -1.57 -21.48
N MET A 1034 72.66 -1.65 -22.06
CA MET A 1034 71.78 -2.82 -22.39
C MET A 1034 70.91 -3.52 -21.29
N LEU A 1035 69.89 -4.38 -21.56
CA LEU A 1035 68.69 -4.37 -22.48
C LEU A 1035 67.80 -5.65 -22.28
N ILE A 1036 66.51 -5.64 -22.73
CA ILE A 1036 65.59 -6.81 -23.01
C ILE A 1036 65.05 -7.62 -21.79
N GLY A 1037 63.82 -8.19 -21.74
CA GLY A 1037 62.61 -8.15 -22.61
C GLY A 1037 61.65 -9.36 -22.41
N LEU A 1038 60.60 -9.49 -23.25
CA LEU A 1038 59.71 -10.69 -23.46
C LEU A 1038 58.75 -11.12 -22.30
N VAL A 1039 57.61 -11.82 -22.46
CA VAL A 1039 56.68 -12.09 -23.61
C VAL A 1039 55.21 -12.33 -23.12
N THR A 1040 54.42 -13.33 -23.60
CA THR A 1040 52.93 -13.32 -23.58
C THR A 1040 52.19 -14.70 -23.57
N LEU A 1041 50.89 -14.66 -23.20
CA LEU A 1041 49.70 -15.27 -23.90
C LEU A 1041 48.94 -16.54 -23.35
N LEU A 1042 47.62 -16.56 -23.65
CA LEU A 1042 46.61 -17.67 -23.69
C LEU A 1042 45.93 -18.18 -22.37
N LEU A 1043 44.70 -18.73 -22.35
CA LEU A 1043 43.38 -18.38 -22.97
C LEU A 1043 42.21 -19.27 -22.41
N SER A 1044 40.96 -18.99 -22.81
CA SER A 1044 39.74 -19.87 -22.87
C SER A 1044 38.62 -19.74 -21.80
N LEU A 1045 37.44 -20.37 -22.05
CA LEU A 1045 36.08 -20.04 -21.53
C LEU A 1045 35.36 -21.22 -20.80
N GLY A 1046 34.24 -20.92 -20.10
CA GLY A 1046 33.20 -21.89 -19.64
C GLY A 1046 31.83 -21.22 -19.37
N LEU A 1047 30.68 -21.93 -19.52
CA LEU A 1047 29.35 -21.28 -19.66
C LEU A 1047 28.08 -22.17 -19.36
N VAL A 1048 27.05 -21.55 -18.71
CA VAL A 1048 25.56 -21.86 -18.66
C VAL A 1048 24.96 -23.07 -17.86
N VAL A 1049 23.66 -22.89 -17.48
CA VAL A 1049 22.54 -23.84 -17.14
C VAL A 1049 22.22 -23.98 -15.63
N ILE A 1050 21.24 -23.28 -15.02
CA ILE A 1050 19.75 -23.21 -15.15
C ILE A 1050 18.98 -24.31 -14.37
N SER A 1051 18.07 -23.89 -13.46
CA SER A 1051 16.74 -24.50 -13.28
C SER A 1051 15.72 -23.50 -12.66
N ARG A 1052 14.43 -23.75 -12.90
CA ARG A 1052 13.24 -23.17 -12.24
C ARG A 1052 12.27 -24.34 -12.00
N PHE A 1053 11.37 -24.22 -11.02
CA PHE A 1053 10.03 -24.81 -11.12
C PHE A 1053 8.99 -23.99 -10.34
N THR A 1054 7.72 -24.17 -10.68
CA THR A 1054 6.58 -23.34 -10.27
C THR A 1054 5.30 -24.17 -10.25
N ILE A 1055 4.41 -23.90 -9.28
CA ILE A 1055 2.99 -23.60 -9.52
C ILE A 1055 2.69 -22.35 -8.69
#